data_AF-A0A251UTI9-F1
#
_entry.id   AF-A0A251UTI9-F1
#
_cell.length_a   1.000
_cell.length_b   1.000
_cell.length_c   1.000
_cell.angle_alpha   90.00
_cell.angle_beta   90.00
_cell.angle_gamma   90.00
#
_symmetry.space_group_name_H-M   'P 1'
#
loop_
_entity.id
_entity.type
_entity.pdbx_description
1 polymer ?
#
loop_
_entity_poly.entity_id
_entity_poly.type
_entity_poly.pdbx_seq_one_letter_code
_entity_poly.pdbx_strand_id
1 'polypeptide(L)'
;MSSTNGQVIRCKAAVAWEAGKPLVIEEVEVAPPQKMEVRIKILFTSLCHTDVYFWEAKGQNPVFPRILGHEAGGVVESVGEGVTDLQPGDHVLPVFTGECKECAHCKSEESNMCDLLRINTDRGVMLHDQKSRFSINGKPIFHFVGTSTFSEYTVVHVGWLGATLNVAKPKKGSSVAVFGLGAVGLAAAEGARIAGASRIIGVDLNANRFELAKKFGVTEFVNPKDYKKPVQEVIAELTNGGVDRSGWGVAVLVGVPHKDAVFKTSPLNVLNERTLKGTFFGNYKPRSDILSVVEKYMNKELELEKFITHEVPFSEINKAFDLMLKGEVVVFHLVYECFYDEIRFISNSKQKQLQLFQILYSNQVTIMSSTNGQVIRCKAAVAWEAGKPLVIEEVEVAPPQKMEVRIKILFTSLCHTDVYFWEAKGQYPVFPRILGHEAGGVVESVGEGVTDLQPGDHVLPVFTGECKECAHCKSEESNMCDLLRINTDRGVMLHDQKSRFSINGKPIFHFVGTSTFSEYTVVHVGCLAKINPLAPLDKVCVLSCGISTGLGATLNVAKPKKGSSVAVFGLGAVGLAAAEGARIAGASRIIGVDLNANRFELAKKFGVTEFVNPKDYKKPVQEVIAELTNGGVDRSVECTGHIDAMISAFECVHDGWGVAVLVGVPHKEAVFKTSPLNVLNERTLKGTFFGNYKPRSDIPSVVEKYMNKELELEKFITHEVSFSEINKAFDLMLKGEGLRCIIRMDA
;
A
#
# COMPACT_ATOMS: atom_id res chain seq x y z
N MET A 1 -34.20 -17.98 -34.09
CA MET A 1 -35.10 -17.66 -32.96
C MET A 1 -36.18 -16.72 -33.48
N SER A 2 -37.40 -16.77 -32.94
CA SER A 2 -38.48 -15.84 -33.31
C SER A 2 -38.20 -14.46 -32.70
N SER A 3 -38.25 -13.39 -33.50
CA SER A 3 -37.90 -12.04 -33.05
C SER A 3 -38.99 -11.44 -32.14
N THR A 4 -38.79 -11.49 -30.82
CA THR A 4 -39.63 -10.75 -29.85
C THR A 4 -39.14 -9.30 -29.67
N ASN A 5 -38.33 -8.82 -30.61
CA ASN A 5 -37.80 -7.47 -30.67
C ASN A 5 -38.94 -6.44 -30.73
N GLY A 6 -38.89 -5.41 -29.88
CA GLY A 6 -39.97 -4.43 -29.71
C GLY A 6 -41.22 -4.95 -28.99
N GLN A 7 -41.29 -6.22 -28.59
CA GLN A 7 -42.44 -6.81 -27.91
C GLN A 7 -42.21 -6.92 -26.39
N VAL A 8 -43.29 -6.83 -25.61
CA VAL A 8 -43.29 -7.25 -24.20
C VAL A 8 -43.36 -8.78 -24.17
N ILE A 9 -42.46 -9.41 -23.41
CA ILE A 9 -42.45 -10.86 -23.19
C ILE A 9 -42.89 -11.18 -21.75
N ARG A 10 -43.08 -12.46 -21.43
CA ARG A 10 -43.25 -12.93 -20.05
C ARG A 10 -42.24 -14.01 -19.69
N CYS A 11 -41.80 -14.03 -18.45
CA CYS A 11 -40.93 -15.07 -17.89
C CYS A 11 -41.25 -15.29 -16.40
N LYS A 12 -40.63 -16.31 -15.80
CA LYS A 12 -40.64 -16.49 -14.34
C LYS A 12 -39.54 -15.66 -13.69
N ALA A 13 -39.84 -15.03 -12.56
CA ALA A 13 -38.85 -14.37 -11.73
C ALA A 13 -39.14 -14.57 -10.24
N ALA A 14 -38.09 -14.51 -9.41
CA ALA A 14 -38.22 -14.57 -7.96
C ALA A 14 -38.35 -13.15 -7.40
N VAL A 15 -39.56 -12.78 -7.02
CA VAL A 15 -39.91 -11.44 -6.52
C VAL A 15 -39.82 -11.40 -5.01
N ALA A 16 -38.95 -10.52 -4.49
CA ALA A 16 -38.99 -10.11 -3.10
C ALA A 16 -40.05 -9.00 -2.96
N TRP A 17 -41.19 -9.33 -2.34
CA TRP A 17 -42.30 -8.40 -2.11
C TRP A 17 -42.07 -7.49 -0.89
N GLU A 18 -41.37 -7.99 0.13
CA GLU A 18 -41.08 -7.31 1.40
C GLU A 18 -39.69 -7.72 1.91
N ALA A 19 -39.11 -6.90 2.79
CA ALA A 19 -37.82 -7.20 3.42
C ALA A 19 -37.87 -8.45 4.31
N GLY A 20 -36.91 -9.36 4.13
CA GLY A 20 -36.78 -10.58 4.95
C GLY A 20 -37.94 -11.58 4.81
N LYS A 21 -38.81 -11.45 3.79
CA LYS A 21 -39.88 -12.43 3.50
C LYS A 21 -39.46 -13.39 2.37
N PRO A 22 -39.87 -14.66 2.38
CA PRO A 22 -39.61 -15.59 1.28
C PRO A 22 -39.98 -14.99 -0.09
N LEU A 23 -39.11 -15.20 -1.08
CA LEU A 23 -39.33 -14.76 -2.44
C LEU A 23 -40.46 -15.59 -3.06
N VAL A 24 -41.32 -14.94 -3.85
CA VAL A 24 -42.42 -15.59 -4.57
C VAL A 24 -42.03 -15.75 -6.04
N ILE A 25 -42.28 -16.92 -6.62
CA ILE A 25 -42.07 -17.15 -8.06
C ILE A 25 -43.31 -16.64 -8.81
N GLU A 26 -43.14 -15.53 -9.53
CA GLU A 26 -44.21 -14.83 -10.25
C GLU A 26 -44.01 -14.97 -11.77
N GLU A 27 -45.09 -14.88 -12.55
CA GLU A 27 -45.02 -14.57 -13.98
C GLU A 27 -44.92 -13.05 -14.15
N VAL A 28 -43.77 -12.57 -14.64
CA VAL A 28 -43.48 -11.14 -14.81
C VAL A 28 -43.43 -10.75 -16.30
N GLU A 29 -43.93 -9.56 -16.59
CA GLU A 29 -43.87 -8.92 -17.90
C GLU A 29 -42.52 -8.20 -18.05
N VAL A 30 -41.84 -8.39 -19.18
CA VAL A 30 -40.54 -7.77 -19.47
C VAL A 30 -40.64 -6.92 -20.75
N ALA A 31 -40.47 -5.61 -20.59
CA ALA A 31 -40.47 -4.65 -21.68
C ALA A 31 -39.35 -4.91 -22.72
N PRO A 32 -39.50 -4.44 -23.97
CA PRO A 32 -38.40 -4.44 -24.94
C PRO A 32 -37.28 -3.48 -24.52
N PRO A 33 -36.01 -3.79 -24.86
CA PRO A 33 -34.87 -2.94 -24.53
C PRO A 33 -34.96 -1.59 -25.23
N GLN A 34 -34.64 -0.52 -24.51
CA GLN A 34 -34.56 0.85 -25.03
C GLN A 34 -33.14 1.19 -25.51
N LYS A 35 -32.89 2.45 -25.89
CA LYS A 35 -31.59 2.91 -26.39
C LYS A 35 -30.44 2.57 -25.43
N MET A 36 -29.36 1.99 -25.95
CA MET A 36 -28.22 1.41 -25.23
C MET A 36 -28.52 0.23 -24.28
N GLU A 37 -29.73 -0.35 -24.31
CA GLU A 37 -30.11 -1.50 -23.48
C GLU A 37 -30.06 -2.81 -24.28
N VAL A 38 -29.83 -3.92 -23.58
CA VAL A 38 -29.96 -5.28 -24.12
C VAL A 38 -30.91 -6.10 -23.24
N ARG A 39 -31.73 -6.94 -23.86
CA ARG A 39 -32.54 -7.95 -23.15
C ARG A 39 -31.89 -9.31 -23.36
N ILE A 40 -31.56 -9.96 -22.25
CA ILE A 40 -30.81 -11.21 -22.22
C ILE A 40 -31.76 -12.32 -21.77
N LYS A 41 -31.71 -13.49 -22.44
CA LYS A 41 -32.19 -14.75 -21.87
C LYS A 41 -31.02 -15.38 -21.12
N ILE A 42 -31.18 -15.62 -19.83
CA ILE A 42 -30.14 -15.88 -18.83
C ILE A 42 -29.86 -17.48 -18.97
N LEU A 43 -28.72 -18.16 -18.58
CA LEU A 43 -28.34 -19.61 -18.84
C LEU A 43 -28.09 -20.77 -17.75
N PHE A 44 -27.59 -20.64 -16.49
CA PHE A 44 -27.84 -21.60 -15.30
C PHE A 44 -28.62 -21.05 -14.03
N THR A 45 -27.97 -20.43 -13.03
CA THR A 45 -28.40 -19.42 -11.97
C THR A 45 -27.49 -19.38 -10.71
N SER A 46 -27.27 -18.25 -10.00
CA SER A 46 -26.44 -18.18 -8.76
C SER A 46 -26.85 -17.09 -7.75
N LEU A 47 -26.59 -17.36 -6.46
CA LEU A 47 -26.95 -16.52 -5.30
C LEU A 47 -25.69 -16.06 -4.55
N CYS A 48 -25.62 -14.77 -4.21
CA CYS A 48 -24.52 -14.15 -3.47
C CYS A 48 -25.01 -13.48 -2.17
N HIS A 49 -24.11 -13.30 -1.19
CA HIS A 49 -24.44 -12.71 0.11
C HIS A 49 -24.97 -11.27 0.00
N THR A 50 -24.62 -10.55 -1.07
CA THR A 50 -25.16 -9.21 -1.37
C THR A 50 -26.67 -9.27 -1.63
N ASP A 51 -27.20 -10.33 -2.28
CA ASP A 51 -28.64 -10.48 -2.49
C ASP A 51 -29.37 -10.64 -1.15
N VAL A 52 -28.80 -11.43 -0.22
CA VAL A 52 -29.33 -11.60 1.15
C VAL A 52 -29.29 -10.28 1.92
N TYR A 53 -28.18 -9.54 1.86
CA TYR A 53 -28.02 -8.24 2.52
C TYR A 53 -29.07 -7.20 2.06
N PHE A 54 -29.36 -7.14 0.76
CA PHE A 54 -30.39 -6.25 0.21
C PHE A 54 -31.81 -6.78 0.41
N TRP A 55 -32.01 -8.10 0.44
CA TRP A 55 -33.27 -8.75 0.83
C TRP A 55 -33.65 -8.45 2.29
N GLU A 56 -32.68 -8.42 3.20
CA GLU A 56 -32.84 -7.94 4.58
C GLU A 56 -32.94 -6.40 4.70
N ALA A 57 -33.03 -5.67 3.58
CA ALA A 57 -33.13 -4.20 3.52
C ALA A 57 -31.97 -3.43 4.18
N LYS A 58 -30.75 -4.00 4.21
CA LYS A 58 -29.57 -3.37 4.85
C LYS A 58 -28.81 -2.38 3.97
N GLY A 59 -29.14 -2.29 2.67
CA GLY A 59 -28.58 -1.33 1.71
C GLY A 59 -28.96 0.14 1.98
N GLN A 60 -28.41 1.10 1.23
CA GLN A 60 -28.63 2.52 1.51
C GLN A 60 -30.04 2.98 1.14
N ASN A 61 -30.57 2.51 0.00
CA ASN A 61 -31.98 2.68 -0.37
C ASN A 61 -32.65 1.31 -0.63
N PRO A 62 -33.29 0.69 0.37
CA PRO A 62 -34.06 -0.53 0.17
C PRO A 62 -35.40 -0.22 -0.54
N VAL A 63 -35.63 -0.84 -1.70
CA VAL A 63 -36.82 -0.62 -2.54
C VAL A 63 -37.47 -1.96 -2.87
N PHE A 64 -38.79 -2.07 -2.69
CA PHE A 64 -39.61 -3.26 -2.92
C PHE A 64 -40.93 -2.88 -3.61
N PRO A 65 -41.60 -3.78 -4.37
CA PRO A 65 -41.17 -5.14 -4.70
C PRO A 65 -40.02 -5.15 -5.72
N ARG A 66 -39.11 -6.13 -5.64
CA ARG A 66 -37.94 -6.18 -6.54
C ARG A 66 -37.56 -7.60 -6.97
N ILE A 67 -36.92 -7.70 -8.13
CA ILE A 67 -36.24 -8.93 -8.58
C ILE A 67 -34.75 -8.80 -8.23
N LEU A 68 -34.27 -9.69 -7.36
CA LEU A 68 -32.87 -9.75 -6.93
C LEU A 68 -31.99 -10.50 -7.96
N GLY A 69 -30.75 -10.82 -7.59
CA GLY A 69 -29.76 -11.41 -8.48
C GLY A 69 -28.96 -10.35 -9.23
N HIS A 70 -27.64 -10.52 -9.20
CA HIS A 70 -26.67 -9.65 -9.87
C HIS A 70 -25.53 -10.43 -10.55
N GLU A 71 -25.55 -11.75 -10.43
CA GLU A 71 -24.64 -12.69 -11.09
C GLU A 71 -25.43 -13.40 -12.19
N ALA A 72 -25.03 -13.26 -13.46
CA ALA A 72 -25.61 -14.02 -14.58
C ALA A 72 -24.64 -14.28 -15.72
N GLY A 73 -25.08 -15.16 -16.63
CA GLY A 73 -24.46 -15.55 -17.87
C GLY A 73 -25.55 -16.15 -18.74
N GLY A 74 -25.72 -15.69 -19.98
CA GLY A 74 -26.88 -15.93 -20.82
C GLY A 74 -26.60 -15.68 -22.31
N VAL A 75 -27.66 -15.50 -23.09
CA VAL A 75 -27.66 -15.18 -24.52
C VAL A 75 -28.48 -13.91 -24.75
N VAL A 76 -27.95 -12.97 -25.53
CA VAL A 76 -28.70 -11.77 -25.96
C VAL A 76 -29.93 -12.19 -26.78
N GLU A 77 -31.13 -11.78 -26.37
CA GLU A 77 -32.38 -12.03 -27.10
C GLU A 77 -32.70 -10.87 -28.05
N SER A 78 -32.60 -9.63 -27.56
CA SER A 78 -32.78 -8.42 -28.36
C SER A 78 -31.91 -7.28 -27.85
N VAL A 79 -31.64 -6.33 -28.74
CA VAL A 79 -30.83 -5.13 -28.48
C VAL A 79 -31.61 -3.90 -28.88
N GLY A 80 -31.49 -2.82 -28.10
CA GLY A 80 -32.10 -1.54 -28.42
C GLY A 80 -31.24 -0.68 -29.34
N GLU A 81 -31.74 0.51 -29.69
CA GLU A 81 -31.05 1.47 -30.55
C GLU A 81 -29.65 1.82 -30.00
N GLY A 82 -28.64 1.90 -30.86
CA GLY A 82 -27.30 2.35 -30.51
C GLY A 82 -26.39 1.29 -29.87
N VAL A 83 -26.89 0.09 -29.58
CA VAL A 83 -26.03 -1.06 -29.27
C VAL A 83 -25.33 -1.50 -30.56
N THR A 84 -24.00 -1.48 -30.58
CA THR A 84 -23.16 -1.75 -31.77
C THR A 84 -22.19 -2.91 -31.59
N ASP A 85 -22.03 -3.39 -30.36
CA ASP A 85 -21.00 -4.35 -29.95
C ASP A 85 -21.58 -5.55 -29.16
N LEU A 86 -22.89 -5.80 -29.34
CA LEU A 86 -23.64 -7.00 -28.98
C LEU A 86 -24.80 -7.19 -29.98
N GLN A 87 -25.17 -8.43 -30.28
CA GLN A 87 -26.26 -8.80 -31.20
C GLN A 87 -27.06 -10.01 -30.66
N PRO A 88 -28.32 -10.23 -31.12
CA PRO A 88 -29.10 -11.41 -30.77
C PRO A 88 -28.37 -12.72 -31.09
N GLY A 89 -28.25 -13.60 -30.09
CA GLY A 89 -27.51 -14.86 -30.18
C GLY A 89 -26.11 -14.83 -29.54
N ASP A 90 -25.58 -13.66 -29.18
CA ASP A 90 -24.29 -13.58 -28.47
C ASP A 90 -24.40 -14.12 -27.04
N HIS A 91 -23.44 -14.95 -26.63
CA HIS A 91 -23.32 -15.40 -25.24
C HIS A 91 -22.65 -14.31 -24.39
N VAL A 92 -23.29 -13.91 -23.29
CA VAL A 92 -22.92 -12.73 -22.48
C VAL A 92 -22.98 -12.98 -20.99
N LEU A 93 -22.04 -12.41 -20.24
CA LEU A 93 -22.13 -12.26 -18.79
C LEU A 93 -22.65 -10.85 -18.47
N PRO A 94 -23.90 -10.65 -18.01
CA PRO A 94 -24.36 -9.36 -17.50
C PRO A 94 -23.60 -8.98 -16.22
N VAL A 95 -22.49 -8.26 -16.40
CA VAL A 95 -21.76 -7.66 -15.28
C VAL A 95 -22.49 -6.39 -14.85
N PHE A 96 -22.87 -6.31 -13.58
CA PHE A 96 -23.53 -5.12 -13.04
C PHE A 96 -22.61 -3.90 -12.95
N THR A 97 -21.29 -4.10 -13.00
CA THR A 97 -20.31 -3.04 -13.19
C THR A 97 -20.21 -2.63 -14.66
N GLY A 98 -20.81 -1.50 -15.01
CA GLY A 98 -20.78 -0.95 -16.38
C GLY A 98 -19.50 -0.17 -16.71
N GLU A 99 -19.07 -0.20 -17.96
CA GLU A 99 -17.88 0.49 -18.47
C GLU A 99 -18.28 1.53 -19.54
N CYS A 100 -18.30 2.82 -19.20
CA CYS A 100 -18.76 3.87 -20.12
C CYS A 100 -17.69 4.36 -21.11
N LYS A 101 -16.42 3.95 -20.93
CA LYS A 101 -15.22 4.34 -21.69
C LYS A 101 -14.86 5.84 -21.68
N GLU A 102 -15.79 6.73 -21.36
CA GLU A 102 -15.58 8.19 -21.40
C GLU A 102 -15.18 8.84 -20.06
N CYS A 103 -15.58 8.29 -18.91
CA CYS A 103 -15.24 8.86 -17.60
C CYS A 103 -13.77 8.66 -17.20
N ALA A 104 -13.32 9.40 -16.18
CA ALA A 104 -11.93 9.37 -15.71
C ALA A 104 -11.50 7.96 -15.26
N HIS A 105 -12.34 7.25 -14.49
CA HIS A 105 -12.05 5.88 -14.04
C HIS A 105 -11.97 4.88 -15.19
N CYS A 106 -12.83 5.01 -16.22
CA CYS A 106 -12.74 4.14 -17.41
C CYS A 106 -11.49 4.41 -18.25
N LYS A 107 -11.02 5.67 -18.30
CA LYS A 107 -9.78 6.07 -18.99
C LYS A 107 -8.51 5.76 -18.20
N SER A 108 -8.60 5.66 -16.87
CA SER A 108 -7.52 5.17 -16.01
C SER A 108 -7.22 3.69 -16.26
N GLU A 109 -5.94 3.30 -16.22
CA GLU A 109 -5.50 1.90 -16.22
C GLU A 109 -5.54 1.28 -14.81
N GLU A 110 -5.68 2.11 -13.77
CA GLU A 110 -5.50 1.71 -12.37
C GLU A 110 -6.83 1.40 -11.66
N SER A 111 -8.00 1.66 -12.29
CA SER A 111 -9.33 1.46 -11.69
C SER A 111 -10.37 0.90 -12.67
N ASN A 112 -11.47 0.36 -12.12
CA ASN A 112 -12.69 -0.01 -12.84
C ASN A 112 -13.96 0.74 -12.38
N MET A 113 -13.83 1.71 -11.46
CA MET A 113 -14.94 2.33 -10.71
C MET A 113 -15.72 3.43 -11.46
N CYS A 114 -16.19 3.10 -12.67
CA CYS A 114 -16.96 3.94 -13.60
C CYS A 114 -18.01 4.88 -12.95
N ASP A 115 -18.03 6.16 -13.32
CA ASP A 115 -18.97 7.14 -12.75
C ASP A 115 -20.45 6.79 -13.01
N LEU A 116 -20.80 6.32 -14.23
CA LEU A 116 -22.19 5.95 -14.56
C LEU A 116 -22.70 4.76 -13.75
N LEU A 117 -21.82 3.89 -13.26
CA LEU A 117 -22.17 2.79 -12.37
C LEU A 117 -22.66 3.31 -11.02
N ARG A 118 -21.87 4.19 -10.38
CA ARG A 118 -22.15 4.71 -9.03
C ARG A 118 -23.49 5.43 -8.95
N ILE A 119 -23.89 6.05 -10.06
CA ILE A 119 -25.17 6.73 -10.24
C ILE A 119 -26.36 5.74 -10.24
N ASN A 120 -26.14 4.45 -10.56
CA ASN A 120 -27.19 3.46 -10.79
C ASN A 120 -27.48 2.53 -9.61
N THR A 121 -26.46 2.14 -8.84
CA THR A 121 -26.44 0.89 -8.04
C THR A 121 -27.69 0.62 -7.18
N ASP A 122 -28.24 1.66 -6.52
CA ASP A 122 -29.38 1.56 -5.61
C ASP A 122 -30.71 2.10 -6.18
N ARG A 123 -30.79 2.50 -7.46
CA ARG A 123 -31.98 3.17 -8.02
C ARG A 123 -33.16 2.24 -8.33
N GLY A 124 -32.91 0.98 -8.65
CA GLY A 124 -33.95 0.02 -9.04
C GLY A 124 -34.67 0.31 -10.37
N VAL A 125 -34.13 1.21 -11.19
CA VAL A 125 -34.68 1.62 -12.50
C VAL A 125 -33.55 1.85 -13.51
N MET A 126 -33.85 1.89 -14.81
CA MET A 126 -32.86 2.08 -15.86
C MET A 126 -32.36 3.53 -15.93
N LEU A 127 -31.05 3.71 -16.16
CA LEU A 127 -30.38 5.01 -16.17
C LEU A 127 -30.99 6.05 -17.14
N HIS A 128 -31.44 5.61 -18.32
CA HIS A 128 -31.83 6.53 -19.40
C HIS A 128 -33.20 7.20 -19.18
N ASP A 129 -34.18 6.48 -18.64
CA ASP A 129 -35.56 6.99 -18.50
C ASP A 129 -36.13 6.89 -17.07
N GLN A 130 -35.34 6.40 -16.10
CA GLN A 130 -35.71 6.22 -14.70
C GLN A 130 -36.96 5.34 -14.48
N LYS A 131 -37.23 4.38 -15.39
CA LYS A 131 -38.31 3.39 -15.23
C LYS A 131 -37.75 1.98 -15.08
N SER A 132 -38.57 1.08 -14.53
CA SER A 132 -38.29 -0.36 -14.63
C SER A 132 -38.51 -0.87 -16.06
N ARG A 133 -38.08 -2.11 -16.29
CA ARG A 133 -38.45 -2.94 -17.45
C ARG A 133 -39.34 -4.13 -17.06
N PHE A 134 -39.57 -4.34 -15.76
CA PHE A 134 -40.40 -5.41 -15.22
C PHE A 134 -41.74 -4.89 -14.70
N SER A 135 -42.85 -5.58 -15.00
CA SER A 135 -44.15 -5.34 -14.38
C SER A 135 -44.92 -6.61 -14.04
N ILE A 136 -45.85 -6.49 -13.10
CA ILE A 136 -46.93 -7.46 -12.85
C ILE A 136 -48.24 -6.70 -12.93
N ASN A 137 -49.11 -7.07 -13.87
CA ASN A 137 -50.39 -6.38 -14.13
C ASN A 137 -50.23 -4.86 -14.27
N GLY A 138 -49.20 -4.42 -15.01
CA GLY A 138 -48.87 -3.00 -15.21
C GLY A 138 -48.28 -2.26 -14.00
N LYS A 139 -48.13 -2.89 -12.83
CA LYS A 139 -47.38 -2.31 -11.69
C LYS A 139 -45.89 -2.59 -11.83
N PRO A 140 -44.99 -1.60 -11.66
CA PRO A 140 -43.55 -1.83 -11.81
C PRO A 140 -43.00 -2.71 -10.68
N ILE A 141 -42.11 -3.63 -11.04
CA ILE A 141 -41.24 -4.36 -10.10
C ILE A 141 -39.82 -3.79 -10.27
N PHE A 142 -39.14 -3.43 -9.17
CA PHE A 142 -37.87 -2.74 -9.25
C PHE A 142 -36.70 -3.67 -9.59
N HIS A 143 -35.72 -3.12 -10.30
CA HIS A 143 -34.45 -3.78 -10.59
C HIS A 143 -33.57 -3.92 -9.34
N PHE A 144 -32.55 -4.76 -9.45
CA PHE A 144 -31.42 -4.85 -8.54
C PHE A 144 -30.12 -4.62 -9.32
N VAL A 145 -29.32 -3.65 -8.87
CA VAL A 145 -28.06 -3.12 -9.47
C VAL A 145 -28.07 -2.85 -10.99
N GLY A 146 -29.25 -2.83 -11.62
CA GLY A 146 -29.43 -2.66 -13.06
C GLY A 146 -29.37 -3.94 -13.89
N THR A 147 -29.30 -5.14 -13.29
CA THR A 147 -29.18 -6.42 -14.02
C THR A 147 -30.14 -7.53 -13.59
N SER A 148 -30.75 -7.49 -12.40
CA SER A 148 -31.86 -8.36 -11.92
C SER A 148 -31.88 -9.81 -12.47
N THR A 149 -30.96 -10.63 -11.95
CA THR A 149 -30.63 -11.93 -12.55
C THR A 149 -31.41 -13.13 -12.01
N PHE A 150 -32.28 -12.96 -11.00
CA PHE A 150 -33.24 -14.00 -10.57
C PHE A 150 -34.46 -14.08 -11.51
N SER A 151 -34.15 -14.19 -12.79
CA SER A 151 -35.02 -14.79 -13.80
C SER A 151 -34.33 -16.07 -14.29
N GLU A 152 -34.77 -16.61 -15.42
CA GLU A 152 -34.22 -17.81 -16.04
C GLU A 152 -32.74 -17.64 -16.46
N TYR A 153 -31.81 -17.93 -15.52
CA TYR A 153 -30.49 -18.62 -15.62
C TYR A 153 -29.01 -17.87 -15.61
N THR A 154 -27.89 -18.30 -14.95
CA THR A 154 -26.48 -17.64 -14.80
C THR A 154 -25.19 -18.42 -15.27
N VAL A 155 -23.96 -17.82 -15.29
CA VAL A 155 -22.63 -18.50 -15.13
C VAL A 155 -21.79 -17.83 -14.01
N VAL A 156 -20.98 -18.61 -13.27
CA VAL A 156 -20.40 -18.28 -11.94
C VAL A 156 -19.32 -17.17 -11.88
N HIS A 157 -19.28 -16.48 -10.74
CA HIS A 157 -18.50 -15.27 -10.45
C HIS A 157 -16.97 -15.44 -10.36
N VAL A 158 -16.23 -14.84 -11.31
CA VAL A 158 -14.75 -14.87 -11.38
C VAL A 158 -14.01 -13.60 -10.96
N GLY A 159 -14.67 -12.43 -10.93
CA GLY A 159 -14.00 -11.13 -10.72
C GLY A 159 -13.17 -11.00 -9.43
N TRP A 160 -13.55 -11.71 -8.36
CA TRP A 160 -12.83 -11.68 -7.08
C TRP A 160 -11.38 -12.20 -7.15
N LEU A 161 -11.02 -12.99 -8.17
CA LEU A 161 -9.63 -13.40 -8.42
C LEU A 161 -8.69 -12.17 -8.58
N GLY A 162 -9.20 -11.06 -9.13
CA GLY A 162 -8.42 -9.83 -9.30
C GLY A 162 -8.00 -9.19 -7.99
N ALA A 163 -8.75 -9.40 -6.89
CA ALA A 163 -8.37 -8.88 -5.57
C ALA A 163 -7.03 -9.50 -5.11
N THR A 164 -6.76 -10.76 -5.46
CA THR A 164 -5.44 -11.37 -5.25
C THR A 164 -4.48 -11.09 -6.40
N LEU A 165 -4.88 -11.36 -7.66
CA LEU A 165 -3.97 -11.35 -8.82
C LEU A 165 -3.56 -9.92 -9.27
N ASN A 166 -4.47 -8.95 -9.19
CA ASN A 166 -4.24 -7.58 -9.66
C ASN A 166 -3.93 -6.62 -8.50
N VAL A 167 -4.54 -6.82 -7.34
CA VAL A 167 -4.48 -5.86 -6.21
C VAL A 167 -3.48 -6.30 -5.15
N ALA A 168 -3.58 -7.51 -4.59
CA ALA A 168 -2.60 -8.01 -3.63
C ALA A 168 -1.23 -8.28 -4.29
N LYS A 169 -1.24 -8.89 -5.49
CA LYS A 169 -0.06 -9.30 -6.27
C LYS A 169 0.97 -10.09 -5.43
N PRO A 170 0.57 -11.21 -4.77
CA PRO A 170 1.51 -12.02 -3.99
C PRO A 170 2.57 -12.63 -4.90
N LYS A 171 3.84 -12.56 -4.48
CA LYS A 171 4.95 -13.19 -5.22
C LYS A 171 4.92 -14.71 -5.06
N LYS A 172 5.39 -15.42 -6.08
CA LYS A 172 5.62 -16.87 -6.02
C LYS A 172 6.48 -17.24 -4.80
N GLY A 173 6.02 -18.21 -4.02
CA GLY A 173 6.66 -18.65 -2.78
C GLY A 173 6.22 -17.89 -1.52
N SER A 174 5.42 -16.80 -1.62
CA SER A 174 4.91 -16.08 -0.45
C SER A 174 3.90 -16.89 0.38
N SER A 175 3.69 -16.47 1.63
CA SER A 175 2.55 -16.88 2.45
C SER A 175 1.39 -15.91 2.28
N VAL A 176 0.16 -16.40 2.19
CA VAL A 176 -1.07 -15.59 2.11
C VAL A 176 -2.04 -16.00 3.21
N ALA A 177 -2.62 -15.03 3.91
CA ALA A 177 -3.69 -15.26 4.89
C ALA A 177 -5.03 -14.74 4.33
N VAL A 178 -6.07 -15.57 4.37
CA VAL A 178 -7.40 -15.29 3.82
C VAL A 178 -8.41 -15.26 4.96
N PHE A 179 -9.02 -14.09 5.19
CA PHE A 179 -9.99 -13.88 6.27
C PHE A 179 -11.43 -13.99 5.74
N GLY A 180 -12.16 -14.97 6.25
CA GLY A 180 -13.50 -15.37 5.80
C GLY A 180 -13.43 -16.30 4.59
N LEU A 181 -13.80 -17.58 4.75
CA LEU A 181 -13.79 -18.61 3.71
C LEU A 181 -15.15 -18.72 2.99
N GLY A 182 -15.76 -17.56 2.71
CA GLY A 182 -16.90 -17.41 1.79
C GLY A 182 -16.44 -17.30 0.32
N ALA A 183 -17.36 -17.00 -0.61
CA ALA A 183 -17.10 -17.01 -2.06
C ALA A 183 -15.85 -16.20 -2.44
N VAL A 184 -15.81 -14.95 -1.96
CA VAL A 184 -14.72 -13.99 -2.14
C VAL A 184 -13.40 -14.53 -1.57
N GLY A 185 -13.43 -15.21 -0.43
CA GLY A 185 -12.26 -15.79 0.22
C GLY A 185 -11.71 -17.01 -0.51
N LEU A 186 -12.58 -17.92 -0.98
CA LEU A 186 -12.14 -19.06 -1.78
C LEU A 186 -11.60 -18.61 -3.14
N ALA A 187 -12.15 -17.53 -3.74
CA ALA A 187 -11.58 -16.90 -4.92
C ALA A 187 -10.23 -16.23 -4.62
N ALA A 188 -10.08 -15.59 -3.46
CA ALA A 188 -8.81 -15.00 -3.04
C ALA A 188 -7.73 -16.08 -2.80
N ALA A 189 -8.10 -17.23 -2.23
CA ALA A 189 -7.23 -18.41 -2.06
C ALA A 189 -6.83 -19.03 -3.40
N GLU A 190 -7.77 -19.23 -4.32
CA GLU A 190 -7.49 -19.73 -5.67
C GLU A 190 -6.57 -18.78 -6.45
N GLY A 191 -6.77 -17.46 -6.31
CA GLY A 191 -5.85 -16.46 -6.85
C GLY A 191 -4.44 -16.55 -6.24
N ALA A 192 -4.31 -16.87 -4.95
CA ALA A 192 -3.02 -17.09 -4.31
C ALA A 192 -2.36 -18.40 -4.79
N ARG A 193 -3.15 -19.45 -5.01
CA ARG A 193 -2.69 -20.71 -5.63
C ARG A 193 -2.17 -20.47 -7.06
N ILE A 194 -2.90 -19.72 -7.87
CA ILE A 194 -2.53 -19.36 -9.25
C ILE A 194 -1.26 -18.49 -9.28
N ALA A 195 -1.11 -17.55 -8.35
CA ALA A 195 0.12 -16.77 -8.17
C ALA A 195 1.32 -17.59 -7.64
N GLY A 196 1.09 -18.85 -7.24
CA GLY A 196 2.13 -19.74 -6.73
C GLY A 196 2.59 -19.41 -5.30
N ALA A 197 1.69 -18.95 -4.43
CA ALA A 197 1.94 -18.89 -2.99
C ALA A 197 2.37 -20.27 -2.47
N SER A 198 3.34 -20.33 -1.55
CA SER A 198 3.81 -21.59 -0.96
C SER A 198 2.91 -22.10 0.16
N ARG A 199 2.11 -21.20 0.75
CA ARG A 199 1.35 -21.42 1.97
C ARG A 199 0.13 -20.52 1.96
N ILE A 200 -1.05 -21.09 2.19
CA ILE A 200 -2.32 -20.35 2.21
C ILE A 200 -3.06 -20.70 3.49
N ILE A 201 -3.21 -19.71 4.38
CA ILE A 201 -3.79 -19.86 5.71
C ILE A 201 -5.22 -19.31 5.68
N GLY A 202 -6.21 -20.18 5.86
CA GLY A 202 -7.62 -19.80 5.92
C GLY A 202 -8.05 -19.46 7.34
N VAL A 203 -8.77 -18.36 7.52
CA VAL A 203 -9.26 -17.88 8.82
C VAL A 203 -10.77 -17.75 8.78
N ASP A 204 -11.51 -18.63 9.45
CA ASP A 204 -12.98 -18.58 9.53
C ASP A 204 -13.45 -19.09 10.90
N LEU A 205 -14.66 -18.71 11.32
CA LEU A 205 -15.30 -19.18 12.56
C LEU A 205 -16.01 -20.53 12.37
N ASN A 206 -16.27 -20.94 11.12
CA ASN A 206 -16.90 -22.20 10.77
C ASN A 206 -15.85 -23.21 10.26
N ALA A 207 -15.42 -24.13 11.14
CA ALA A 207 -14.43 -25.16 10.83
C ALA A 207 -14.83 -26.08 9.65
N ASN A 208 -16.13 -26.28 9.41
CA ASN A 208 -16.61 -27.13 8.30
C ASN A 208 -16.20 -26.58 6.92
N ARG A 209 -15.86 -25.29 6.81
CA ARG A 209 -15.37 -24.68 5.59
C ARG A 209 -13.94 -25.09 5.23
N PHE A 210 -13.15 -25.63 6.15
CA PHE A 210 -11.76 -25.98 5.86
C PHE A 210 -11.63 -27.10 4.82
N GLU A 211 -12.44 -28.16 4.91
CA GLU A 211 -12.38 -29.26 3.93
C GLU A 211 -12.77 -28.81 2.51
N LEU A 212 -13.64 -27.82 2.38
CA LEU A 212 -13.91 -27.16 1.11
C LEU A 212 -12.72 -26.28 0.67
N ALA A 213 -12.19 -25.47 1.59
CA ALA A 213 -11.11 -24.52 1.32
C ALA A 213 -9.80 -25.20 0.83
N LYS A 214 -9.51 -26.42 1.29
CA LYS A 214 -8.38 -27.24 0.79
C LYS A 214 -8.40 -27.43 -0.73
N LYS A 215 -9.57 -27.48 -1.37
CA LYS A 215 -9.71 -27.60 -2.85
C LYS A 215 -9.14 -26.38 -3.60
N PHE A 216 -9.03 -25.24 -2.92
CA PHE A 216 -8.52 -23.96 -3.43
C PHE A 216 -7.08 -23.68 -2.94
N GLY A 217 -6.37 -24.72 -2.49
CA GLY A 217 -4.98 -24.63 -2.04
C GLY A 217 -4.76 -24.15 -0.61
N VAL A 218 -5.82 -23.98 0.20
CA VAL A 218 -5.68 -23.62 1.62
C VAL A 218 -5.00 -24.77 2.38
N THR A 219 -3.76 -24.55 2.81
CA THR A 219 -2.91 -25.56 3.48
C THR A 219 -3.18 -25.65 4.98
N GLU A 220 -3.62 -24.55 5.59
CA GLU A 220 -3.79 -24.40 7.04
C GLU A 220 -5.07 -23.67 7.39
N PHE A 221 -5.56 -23.91 8.60
CA PHE A 221 -6.77 -23.29 9.12
C PHE A 221 -6.55 -22.72 10.52
N VAL A 222 -7.09 -21.53 10.75
CA VAL A 222 -7.09 -20.85 12.05
C VAL A 222 -8.51 -20.42 12.37
N ASN A 223 -9.14 -21.06 13.34
CA ASN A 223 -10.40 -20.58 13.92
C ASN A 223 -10.09 -19.61 15.07
N PRO A 224 -10.47 -18.32 14.99
CA PRO A 224 -10.22 -17.35 16.06
C PRO A 224 -10.76 -17.74 17.44
N LYS A 225 -11.75 -18.64 17.53
CA LYS A 225 -12.31 -19.13 18.81
C LYS A 225 -11.39 -20.10 19.57
N ASP A 226 -10.46 -20.74 18.88
CA ASP A 226 -9.64 -21.81 19.47
C ASP A 226 -8.42 -21.25 20.23
N TYR A 227 -8.19 -19.93 20.16
CA TYR A 227 -7.03 -19.25 20.72
C TYR A 227 -7.45 -18.15 21.71
N LYS A 228 -6.74 -18.07 22.85
CA LYS A 228 -6.94 -17.01 23.86
C LYS A 228 -6.23 -15.69 23.54
N LYS A 229 -5.53 -15.62 22.40
CA LYS A 229 -4.72 -14.48 21.96
C LYS A 229 -5.16 -14.00 20.57
N PRO A 230 -4.90 -12.73 20.21
CA PRO A 230 -5.29 -12.18 18.92
C PRO A 230 -4.83 -13.02 17.72
N VAL A 231 -5.68 -13.15 16.71
CA VAL A 231 -5.44 -14.03 15.55
C VAL A 231 -4.18 -13.67 14.76
N GLN A 232 -3.78 -12.40 14.74
CA GLN A 232 -2.53 -11.97 14.11
C GLN A 232 -1.29 -12.55 14.80
N GLU A 233 -1.31 -12.76 16.12
CA GLU A 233 -0.20 -13.40 16.85
C GLU A 233 -0.10 -14.90 16.51
N VAL A 234 -1.25 -15.57 16.35
CA VAL A 234 -1.31 -16.97 15.91
C VAL A 234 -0.71 -17.13 14.51
N ILE A 235 -1.08 -16.24 13.58
CA ILE A 235 -0.56 -16.25 12.20
C ILE A 235 0.92 -15.87 12.18
N ALA A 236 1.36 -14.92 13.01
CA ALA A 236 2.77 -14.56 13.16
C ALA A 236 3.61 -15.74 13.67
N GLU A 237 3.14 -16.47 14.69
CA GLU A 237 3.82 -17.69 15.18
C GLU A 237 3.89 -18.78 14.11
N LEU A 238 2.75 -19.12 13.48
CA LEU A 238 2.67 -20.10 12.40
C LEU A 238 3.70 -19.82 11.31
N THR A 239 3.90 -18.55 10.96
CA THR A 239 4.80 -18.10 9.88
C THR A 239 6.23 -17.77 10.33
N ASN A 240 6.63 -18.10 11.58
CA ASN A 240 7.92 -17.67 12.19
C ASN A 240 8.15 -16.14 12.14
N GLY A 241 7.07 -15.38 11.98
CA GLY A 241 7.03 -13.94 11.77
C GLY A 241 6.58 -13.49 10.38
N GLY A 242 6.43 -14.39 9.41
CA GLY A 242 6.10 -14.11 8.00
C GLY A 242 4.71 -13.55 7.67
N VAL A 243 4.05 -12.85 8.61
CA VAL A 243 2.96 -11.87 8.35
C VAL A 243 3.13 -10.59 9.22
N ASP A 244 4.02 -10.57 10.22
CA ASP A 244 4.08 -9.48 11.23
C ASP A 244 5.49 -9.06 11.69
N ARG A 245 6.51 -9.93 11.64
CA ARG A 245 7.93 -9.53 11.80
C ARG A 245 8.50 -8.86 10.55
N SER A 246 8.01 -9.25 9.38
CA SER A 246 8.33 -8.60 8.11
C SER A 246 7.77 -7.18 8.10
N GLY A 247 8.65 -6.20 8.10
CA GLY A 247 8.36 -4.79 7.82
C GLY A 247 8.06 -4.54 6.34
N TRP A 248 7.24 -5.40 5.74
CA TRP A 248 6.62 -5.27 4.42
C TRP A 248 5.43 -6.23 4.35
N GLY A 249 4.37 -5.83 3.65
CA GLY A 249 3.17 -6.65 3.49
C GLY A 249 2.01 -5.89 2.87
N VAL A 250 1.09 -6.59 2.21
CA VAL A 250 -0.10 -6.00 1.56
C VAL A 250 -1.36 -6.59 2.17
N ALA A 251 -2.14 -5.75 2.85
CA ALA A 251 -3.51 -6.05 3.23
C ALA A 251 -4.47 -5.52 2.15
N VAL A 252 -5.41 -6.36 1.70
CA VAL A 252 -6.46 -5.96 0.74
C VAL A 252 -7.82 -6.17 1.40
N LEU A 253 -8.59 -5.10 1.54
CA LEU A 253 -9.98 -5.14 1.98
C LEU A 253 -10.90 -5.38 0.78
N VAL A 254 -11.84 -6.31 0.92
CA VAL A 254 -12.75 -6.74 -0.16
C VAL A 254 -14.16 -6.95 0.42
N GLY A 255 -15.19 -6.60 -0.35
CA GLY A 255 -16.60 -6.74 0.05
C GLY A 255 -17.21 -5.48 0.68
N VAL A 256 -18.46 -5.58 1.13
CA VAL A 256 -19.24 -4.44 1.66
C VAL A 256 -19.12 -4.38 3.20
N PRO A 257 -18.71 -3.24 3.79
CA PRO A 257 -18.60 -3.07 5.24
C PRO A 257 -19.98 -2.76 5.85
N HIS A 258 -20.13 -3.01 7.16
CA HIS A 258 -21.28 -2.45 7.88
C HIS A 258 -21.23 -0.92 7.86
N LYS A 259 -22.38 -0.24 7.76
CA LYS A 259 -22.46 1.23 7.60
C LYS A 259 -21.71 2.01 8.70
N ASP A 260 -21.69 1.48 9.92
CA ASP A 260 -21.06 2.08 11.10
C ASP A 260 -19.61 1.60 11.34
N ALA A 261 -19.03 0.84 10.40
CA ALA A 261 -17.67 0.31 10.52
C ALA A 261 -16.62 1.41 10.37
N VAL A 262 -15.58 1.37 11.20
CA VAL A 262 -14.45 2.32 11.16
C VAL A 262 -13.15 1.53 11.11
N PHE A 263 -12.34 1.76 10.08
CA PHE A 263 -11.00 1.19 10.03
C PHE A 263 -10.10 1.93 11.03
N LYS A 264 -9.31 1.19 11.83
CA LYS A 264 -8.41 1.75 12.85
C LYS A 264 -7.08 1.02 12.86
N THR A 265 -5.97 1.75 12.94
CA THR A 265 -4.62 1.19 13.13
C THR A 265 -3.69 2.20 13.80
N SER A 266 -2.56 1.78 14.37
CA SER A 266 -1.47 2.72 14.66
C SER A 266 -0.77 3.06 13.33
N PRO A 267 -0.45 4.33 13.03
CA PRO A 267 0.29 4.67 11.82
C PRO A 267 1.71 4.06 11.82
N LEU A 268 2.26 3.70 12.99
CA LEU A 268 3.53 2.95 13.07
C LEU A 268 3.44 1.59 12.37
N ASN A 269 2.26 0.94 12.38
CA ASN A 269 2.04 -0.30 11.62
C ASN A 269 2.17 -0.07 10.11
N VAL A 270 1.78 1.11 9.63
CA VAL A 270 1.81 1.50 8.21
C VAL A 270 3.23 1.92 7.82
N LEU A 271 3.89 2.75 8.64
CA LEU A 271 5.27 3.23 8.45
C LEU A 271 6.32 2.12 8.39
N ASN A 272 6.05 0.97 9.01
CA ASN A 272 6.85 -0.26 8.85
C ASN A 272 6.60 -0.94 7.48
N GLU A 273 6.64 -0.13 6.41
CA GLU A 273 6.46 -0.44 4.97
C GLU A 273 5.25 -1.34 4.64
N ARG A 274 4.18 -1.28 5.45
CA ARG A 274 2.92 -2.00 5.18
C ARG A 274 2.03 -1.20 4.26
N THR A 275 1.37 -1.90 3.34
CA THR A 275 0.41 -1.34 2.38
C THR A 275 -1.00 -1.84 2.70
N LEU A 276 -1.95 -0.92 2.77
CA LEU A 276 -3.38 -1.19 2.80
C LEU A 276 -4.00 -0.78 1.45
N LYS A 277 -4.79 -1.67 0.86
CA LYS A 277 -5.61 -1.40 -0.33
C LYS A 277 -7.04 -1.84 -0.05
N GLY A 278 -7.97 -1.38 -0.87
CA GLY A 278 -9.25 -2.04 -1.03
C GLY A 278 -9.64 -2.14 -2.50
N THR A 279 -10.66 -2.93 -2.79
CA THR A 279 -11.30 -2.95 -4.10
C THR A 279 -12.69 -3.56 -4.00
N PHE A 280 -13.61 -3.08 -4.84
CA PHE A 280 -14.90 -3.71 -5.03
C PHE A 280 -14.90 -4.83 -6.07
N PHE A 281 -13.94 -4.88 -7.02
CA PHE A 281 -13.96 -5.85 -8.13
C PHE A 281 -12.58 -6.33 -8.61
N GLY A 282 -11.55 -6.22 -7.78
CA GLY A 282 -10.20 -6.69 -8.13
C GLY A 282 -9.52 -5.87 -9.20
N ASN A 283 -9.91 -4.61 -9.38
CA ASN A 283 -9.48 -3.68 -10.44
C ASN A 283 -9.60 -4.25 -11.88
N TYR A 284 -10.36 -5.34 -12.10
CA TYR A 284 -10.65 -5.85 -13.45
C TYR A 284 -11.63 -4.93 -14.18
N LYS A 285 -11.29 -4.49 -15.38
CA LYS A 285 -12.25 -3.78 -16.25
C LYS A 285 -13.30 -4.77 -16.77
N PRO A 286 -14.60 -4.53 -16.52
CA PRO A 286 -15.65 -5.53 -16.74
C PRO A 286 -15.77 -6.04 -18.18
N ARG A 287 -15.45 -5.20 -19.18
CA ARG A 287 -15.66 -5.56 -20.59
C ARG A 287 -14.41 -6.08 -21.31
N SER A 288 -13.21 -5.65 -20.91
CA SER A 288 -11.95 -6.15 -21.47
C SER A 288 -11.40 -7.37 -20.73
N ASP A 289 -11.43 -7.36 -19.40
CA ASP A 289 -10.55 -8.24 -18.62
C ASP A 289 -11.23 -9.56 -18.23
N ILE A 290 -12.56 -9.60 -18.24
CA ILE A 290 -13.35 -10.82 -17.95
C ILE A 290 -12.97 -11.98 -18.89
N LEU A 291 -12.63 -11.66 -20.15
CA LEU A 291 -12.16 -12.60 -21.16
C LEU A 291 -10.88 -13.31 -20.70
N SER A 292 -9.95 -12.61 -20.05
CA SER A 292 -8.71 -13.21 -19.54
C SER A 292 -8.95 -14.28 -18.46
N VAL A 293 -10.09 -14.22 -17.76
CA VAL A 293 -10.45 -15.21 -16.74
C VAL A 293 -11.24 -16.38 -17.35
N VAL A 294 -12.03 -16.12 -18.41
CA VAL A 294 -12.60 -17.17 -19.26
C VAL A 294 -11.48 -17.97 -19.94
N GLU A 295 -10.44 -17.31 -20.47
CA GLU A 295 -9.24 -17.96 -21.01
C GLU A 295 -8.55 -18.85 -19.97
N LYS A 296 -8.42 -18.40 -18.71
CA LYS A 296 -7.84 -19.21 -17.62
C LYS A 296 -8.64 -20.45 -17.28
N TYR A 297 -9.97 -20.37 -17.35
CA TYR A 297 -10.84 -21.54 -17.22
C TYR A 297 -10.69 -22.50 -18.40
N MET A 298 -10.77 -21.99 -19.64
CA MET A 298 -10.60 -22.79 -20.86
C MET A 298 -9.23 -23.48 -20.94
N ASN A 299 -8.17 -22.81 -20.46
CA ASN A 299 -6.80 -23.34 -20.37
C ASN A 299 -6.57 -24.24 -19.14
N LYS A 300 -7.57 -24.43 -18.27
CA LYS A 300 -7.51 -25.25 -17.03
C LYS A 300 -6.47 -24.77 -16.01
N GLU A 301 -6.16 -23.48 -16.00
CA GLU A 301 -5.44 -22.82 -14.91
C GLU A 301 -6.34 -22.61 -13.68
N LEU A 302 -7.65 -22.45 -13.95
CA LEU A 302 -8.73 -22.21 -13.01
C LEU A 302 -9.82 -23.29 -13.19
N GLU A 303 -10.35 -23.79 -12.08
CA GLU A 303 -11.39 -24.84 -12.05
C GLU A 303 -12.66 -24.24 -11.40
N LEU A 304 -13.61 -23.79 -12.22
CA LEU A 304 -14.82 -23.09 -11.76
C LEU A 304 -15.79 -24.01 -11.00
N GLU A 305 -15.79 -25.28 -11.37
CA GLU A 305 -16.62 -26.35 -10.81
C GLU A 305 -16.38 -26.55 -9.31
N LYS A 306 -15.19 -26.16 -8.79
CA LYS A 306 -14.89 -26.18 -7.35
C LYS A 306 -15.77 -25.24 -6.54
N PHE A 307 -16.15 -24.10 -7.12
CA PHE A 307 -16.91 -23.05 -6.43
C PHE A 307 -18.35 -23.47 -6.21
N ILE A 308 -18.93 -24.20 -7.17
CA ILE A 308 -20.28 -24.77 -7.05
C ILE A 308 -20.28 -25.79 -5.92
N THR A 309 -20.92 -25.44 -4.81
CA THR A 309 -21.04 -26.35 -3.65
C THR A 309 -22.38 -27.09 -3.63
N HIS A 310 -23.42 -26.48 -4.19
CA HIS A 310 -24.80 -26.97 -4.20
C HIS A 310 -25.47 -26.53 -5.49
N GLU A 311 -26.29 -27.44 -6.04
CA GLU A 311 -27.21 -27.15 -7.14
C GLU A 311 -28.64 -27.35 -6.64
N VAL A 312 -29.53 -26.39 -6.92
CA VAL A 312 -30.92 -26.36 -6.42
C VAL A 312 -31.85 -25.90 -7.55
N PRO A 313 -33.05 -26.49 -7.74
CA PRO A 313 -34.03 -25.97 -8.70
C PRO A 313 -34.43 -24.52 -8.37
N PHE A 314 -34.62 -23.67 -9.37
CA PHE A 314 -35.03 -22.27 -9.12
C PHE A 314 -36.38 -22.14 -8.40
N SER A 315 -37.28 -23.10 -8.57
CA SER A 315 -38.52 -23.24 -7.78
C SER A 315 -38.28 -23.37 -6.27
N GLU A 316 -37.09 -23.80 -5.87
CA GLU A 316 -36.64 -23.93 -4.47
C GLU A 316 -35.72 -22.78 -4.03
N ILE A 317 -35.68 -21.62 -4.71
CA ILE A 317 -34.73 -20.51 -4.40
C ILE A 317 -34.69 -20.09 -2.92
N ASN A 318 -35.81 -20.17 -2.18
CA ASN A 318 -35.85 -19.88 -0.74
C ASN A 318 -34.97 -20.84 0.10
N LYS A 319 -34.84 -22.11 -0.32
CA LYS A 319 -33.92 -23.09 0.28
C LYS A 319 -32.47 -22.67 0.11
N ALA A 320 -32.13 -22.00 -1.00
CA ALA A 320 -30.79 -21.46 -1.20
C ALA A 320 -30.51 -20.28 -0.25
N PHE A 321 -31.50 -19.40 -0.02
CA PHE A 321 -31.42 -18.37 1.02
C PHE A 321 -31.24 -18.99 2.42
N ASP A 322 -32.07 -19.96 2.81
CA ASP A 322 -31.96 -20.66 4.12
C ASP A 322 -30.57 -21.29 4.35
N LEU A 323 -30.05 -21.97 3.34
CA LEU A 323 -28.74 -22.62 3.37
C LEU A 323 -27.57 -21.60 3.41
N MET A 324 -27.70 -20.45 2.74
CA MET A 324 -26.74 -19.35 2.87
C MET A 324 -26.80 -18.70 4.26
N LEU A 325 -27.99 -18.51 4.84
CA LEU A 325 -28.19 -17.97 6.19
C LEU A 325 -27.61 -18.89 7.28
N LYS A 326 -27.67 -20.21 7.08
CA LYS A 326 -26.99 -21.20 7.95
C LYS A 326 -25.46 -21.21 7.78
N GLY A 327 -24.94 -20.57 6.74
CA GLY A 327 -23.50 -20.51 6.44
C GLY A 327 -22.90 -21.82 5.92
N GLU A 328 -23.75 -22.79 5.58
CA GLU A 328 -23.42 -24.13 5.04
C GLU A 328 -22.92 -24.08 3.58
N VAL A 329 -23.19 -22.97 2.89
CA VAL A 329 -22.95 -22.79 1.46
C VAL A 329 -21.97 -21.66 1.18
N VAL A 330 -21.18 -21.81 0.12
CA VAL A 330 -20.18 -20.82 -0.29
C VAL A 330 -20.46 -20.21 -1.67
N VAL A 331 -20.78 -21.00 -2.69
CA VAL A 331 -21.45 -20.53 -3.92
C VAL A 331 -22.52 -21.54 -4.33
N PHE A 332 -23.64 -21.01 -4.83
CA PHE A 332 -24.73 -21.76 -5.45
C PHE A 332 -24.60 -21.81 -6.97
N HIS A 333 -24.93 -22.97 -7.53
CA HIS A 333 -25.66 -22.99 -8.79
C HIS A 333 -27.15 -23.17 -8.47
N LEU A 334 -27.99 -22.56 -9.28
CA LEU A 334 -29.41 -22.83 -9.37
C LEU A 334 -29.61 -23.36 -10.79
N VAL A 335 -30.22 -24.53 -10.96
CA VAL A 335 -30.29 -25.20 -12.26
C VAL A 335 -31.75 -25.50 -12.55
N TYR A 336 -32.28 -25.05 -13.69
CA TYR A 336 -33.57 -25.55 -14.19
C TYR A 336 -33.31 -26.72 -15.15
N GLU A 337 -34.33 -27.56 -15.34
CA GLU A 337 -34.19 -29.01 -15.61
C GLU A 337 -33.83 -29.39 -17.06
N CYS A 338 -32.89 -28.71 -17.73
CA CYS A 338 -32.45 -29.01 -19.10
C CYS A 338 -30.92 -28.88 -19.27
N PHE A 339 -30.34 -29.75 -20.11
CA PHE A 339 -28.91 -29.84 -20.48
C PHE A 339 -27.95 -30.31 -19.38
N TYR A 340 -27.80 -31.65 -19.27
CA TYR A 340 -26.85 -32.30 -18.35
C TYR A 340 -25.67 -33.00 -19.07
N ASP A 341 -25.73 -33.19 -20.40
CA ASP A 341 -24.90 -34.18 -21.11
C ASP A 341 -23.83 -33.63 -22.11
N GLU A 342 -23.85 -32.35 -22.49
CA GLU A 342 -23.15 -31.86 -23.72
C GLU A 342 -21.89 -30.98 -23.51
N ILE A 343 -21.07 -31.20 -22.45
CA ILE A 343 -19.73 -30.53 -22.36
C ILE A 343 -18.60 -31.50 -21.98
N ARG A 344 -18.01 -32.16 -22.99
CA ARG A 344 -16.61 -32.65 -22.98
C ARG A 344 -16.04 -32.79 -24.40
N PHE A 345 -14.98 -32.05 -24.75
CA PHE A 345 -13.70 -32.60 -25.27
C PHE A 345 -12.69 -31.48 -25.62
N ILE A 346 -11.44 -31.90 -25.95
CA ILE A 346 -10.28 -31.12 -26.48
C ILE A 346 -9.38 -30.44 -25.42
N SER A 347 -8.16 -30.99 -25.26
CA SER A 347 -6.92 -30.29 -24.84
C SER A 347 -5.73 -31.26 -24.94
N ASN A 348 -4.68 -31.01 -25.74
CA ASN A 348 -3.43 -31.81 -25.67
C ASN A 348 -2.21 -31.26 -26.46
N SER A 349 -1.18 -30.76 -25.76
CA SER A 349 0.28 -30.79 -26.09
C SER A 349 1.06 -30.06 -24.95
N LYS A 350 2.06 -30.66 -24.28
CA LYS A 350 3.51 -30.78 -24.62
C LYS A 350 4.23 -29.41 -24.75
N GLN A 351 5.43 -29.14 -24.19
CA GLN A 351 6.37 -29.97 -23.40
C GLN A 351 7.44 -29.15 -22.61
N LYS A 352 7.78 -29.59 -21.38
CA LYS A 352 9.08 -29.58 -20.63
C LYS A 352 10.22 -28.51 -20.83
N GLN A 353 10.66 -27.94 -19.67
CA GLN A 353 12.06 -27.79 -19.16
C GLN A 353 13.04 -26.82 -19.89
N LEU A 354 14.18 -26.31 -19.35
CA LEU A 354 14.92 -26.45 -18.06
C LEU A 354 15.74 -25.14 -17.72
N GLN A 355 16.82 -25.23 -16.92
CA GLN A 355 17.61 -24.11 -16.30
C GLN A 355 19.15 -24.36 -16.48
N LEU A 356 20.17 -23.67 -15.92
CA LEU A 356 20.37 -22.67 -14.82
C LEU A 356 21.83 -22.07 -14.93
N PHE A 357 22.26 -21.23 -13.96
CA PHE A 357 23.63 -20.99 -13.41
C PHE A 357 24.44 -19.66 -13.56
N GLN A 358 24.78 -19.16 -12.36
CA GLN A 358 25.77 -18.25 -11.72
C GLN A 358 27.02 -17.66 -12.43
N ILE A 359 27.45 -16.39 -12.16
CA ILE A 359 28.27 -15.73 -11.07
C ILE A 359 29.82 -15.95 -11.14
N LEU A 360 30.62 -14.86 -11.15
CA LEU A 360 31.78 -14.54 -10.25
C LEU A 360 32.73 -13.45 -10.82
N TYR A 361 33.32 -12.59 -9.95
CA TYR A 361 34.78 -12.43 -9.68
C TYR A 361 35.08 -11.22 -8.74
N SER A 362 36.36 -10.93 -8.42
CA SER A 362 36.77 -10.49 -7.06
C SER A 362 37.91 -9.44 -6.94
N ASN A 363 37.82 -8.62 -5.88
CA ASN A 363 38.83 -8.03 -4.96
C ASN A 363 40.19 -7.46 -5.44
N GLN A 364 40.62 -6.35 -4.80
CA GLN A 364 42.02 -5.89 -4.68
C GLN A 364 42.33 -5.37 -3.25
N VAL A 365 43.56 -4.86 -3.01
CA VAL A 365 44.22 -4.70 -1.69
C VAL A 365 44.51 -3.23 -1.35
N THR A 366 44.61 -2.87 -0.06
CA THR A 366 44.87 -1.48 0.42
C THR A 366 46.04 -1.37 1.41
N ILE A 367 46.61 -0.16 1.53
CA ILE A 367 47.71 0.24 2.41
C ILE A 367 47.16 0.76 3.77
N MET A 368 47.91 0.59 4.87
CA MET A 368 47.49 1.00 6.23
C MET A 368 47.94 2.42 6.62
N SER A 369 47.16 3.08 7.48
CA SER A 369 47.43 4.39 8.10
C SER A 369 48.16 4.27 9.46
N SER A 370 48.71 5.38 9.96
CA SER A 370 49.53 5.43 11.18
C SER A 370 48.76 5.42 12.51
N THR A 371 47.44 5.65 12.49
CA THR A 371 46.56 5.68 13.68
C THR A 371 45.74 4.40 13.88
N ASN A 372 45.87 3.44 12.97
CA ASN A 372 45.14 2.17 12.99
C ASN A 372 45.43 1.37 14.28
N GLY A 373 44.39 0.81 14.89
CA GLY A 373 44.47 0.05 16.15
C GLY A 373 44.72 0.88 17.42
N GLN A 374 45.00 2.18 17.32
CA GLN A 374 45.23 3.07 18.47
C GLN A 374 43.97 3.85 18.87
N VAL A 375 43.91 4.35 20.11
CA VAL A 375 42.90 5.32 20.53
C VAL A 375 43.21 6.69 19.92
N ILE A 376 42.21 7.37 19.36
CA ILE A 376 42.31 8.77 18.91
C ILE A 376 41.77 9.69 20.01
N ARG A 377 42.34 10.89 20.15
CA ARG A 377 41.72 11.99 20.89
C ARG A 377 41.32 13.09 19.91
N CYS A 378 40.09 13.57 20.04
CA CYS A 378 39.51 14.57 19.14
C CYS A 378 38.37 15.33 19.83
N LYS A 379 37.84 16.39 19.20
CA LYS A 379 36.68 17.12 19.73
C LYS A 379 35.37 16.38 19.45
N ALA A 380 34.45 16.40 20.40
CA ALA A 380 33.04 16.05 20.21
C ALA A 380 32.10 17.03 20.92
N ALA A 381 30.88 17.19 20.39
CA ALA A 381 29.83 18.01 21.00
C ALA A 381 28.92 17.11 21.85
N VAL A 382 29.15 17.13 23.16
CA VAL A 382 28.49 16.25 24.12
C VAL A 382 27.23 16.89 24.67
N ALA A 383 26.10 16.20 24.55
CA ALA A 383 24.89 16.49 25.30
C ALA A 383 25.03 15.88 26.70
N TRP A 384 25.22 16.71 27.72
CA TRP A 384 25.33 16.27 29.13
C TRP A 384 23.98 16.09 29.83
N GLU A 385 22.98 16.90 29.46
CA GLU A 385 21.63 16.91 30.04
C GLU A 385 20.62 17.32 28.95
N ALA A 386 19.36 16.91 29.10
CA ALA A 386 18.30 17.22 28.16
C ALA A 386 18.06 18.74 28.01
N GLY A 387 17.94 19.21 26.77
CA GLY A 387 17.63 20.61 26.44
C GLY A 387 18.71 21.63 26.86
N LYS A 388 19.91 21.20 27.25
CA LYS A 388 21.05 22.10 27.54
C LYS A 388 21.97 22.24 26.32
N PRO A 389 22.61 23.40 26.11
CA PRO A 389 23.63 23.55 25.06
C PRO A 389 24.68 22.44 25.11
N LEU A 390 25.07 21.95 23.93
CA LEU A 390 26.14 20.98 23.77
C LEU A 390 27.48 21.60 24.20
N VAL A 391 28.31 20.83 24.89
CA VAL A 391 29.67 21.24 25.28
C VAL A 391 30.68 20.60 24.33
N ILE A 392 31.65 21.37 23.85
CA ILE A 392 32.77 20.83 23.07
C ILE A 392 33.82 20.27 24.03
N GLU A 393 34.00 18.96 24.01
CA GLU A 393 34.88 18.19 24.90
C GLU A 393 36.01 17.52 24.09
N GLU A 394 37.19 17.30 24.69
CA GLU A 394 38.15 16.32 24.17
C GLU A 394 37.68 14.91 24.57
N VAL A 395 37.40 14.06 23.59
CA VAL A 395 36.96 12.67 23.79
C VAL A 395 37.98 11.67 23.28
N GLU A 396 38.03 10.52 23.94
CA GLU A 396 38.81 9.35 23.52
C GLU A 396 37.93 8.46 22.63
N VAL A 397 38.37 8.22 21.39
CA VAL A 397 37.71 7.39 20.38
C VAL A 397 38.50 6.10 20.18
N ALA A 398 37.94 5.00 20.69
CA ALA A 398 38.51 3.66 20.59
C ALA A 398 38.70 3.21 19.12
N PRO A 399 39.64 2.29 18.82
CA PRO A 399 39.73 1.67 17.50
C PRO A 399 38.48 0.84 17.18
N PRO A 400 38.17 0.64 15.88
CA PRO A 400 37.02 -0.16 15.46
C PRO A 400 37.22 -1.64 15.77
N GLN A 401 36.20 -2.30 16.34
CA GLN A 401 36.17 -3.74 16.56
C GLN A 401 35.56 -4.48 15.35
N LYS A 402 35.28 -5.78 15.49
CA LYS A 402 34.78 -6.63 14.40
C LYS A 402 33.47 -6.10 13.78
N MET A 403 33.44 -6.01 12.46
CA MET A 403 32.40 -5.37 11.63
C MET A 403 32.21 -3.86 11.87
N GLU A 404 33.16 -3.18 12.48
CA GLU A 404 33.13 -1.73 12.70
C GLU A 404 34.16 -0.99 11.83
N VAL A 405 33.92 0.29 11.62
CA VAL A 405 34.73 1.19 10.80
C VAL A 405 34.84 2.53 11.52
N ARG A 406 36.06 3.08 11.61
CA ARG A 406 36.29 4.41 12.16
C ARG A 406 36.48 5.43 11.04
N ILE A 407 35.82 6.57 11.19
CA ILE A 407 35.62 7.57 10.15
C ILE A 407 36.11 8.91 10.69
N LYS A 408 36.90 9.66 9.91
CA LYS A 408 37.06 11.10 10.12
C LYS A 408 35.86 11.80 9.50
N ILE A 409 35.03 12.45 10.32
CA ILE A 409 33.94 13.30 9.84
C ILE A 409 34.55 14.61 9.37
N LEU A 410 34.07 15.13 8.24
CA LEU A 410 34.47 16.44 7.72
C LEU A 410 33.31 17.43 7.77
N PHE A 411 32.09 16.94 7.49
CA PHE A 411 30.86 17.72 7.52
C PHE A 411 29.74 16.90 8.15
N THR A 412 28.94 17.54 9.00
CA THR A 412 27.72 16.98 9.58
C THR A 412 26.59 18.02 9.46
N SER A 413 25.33 17.62 9.62
CA SER A 413 24.20 18.55 9.64
C SER A 413 23.20 18.22 10.73
N LEU A 414 22.51 19.24 11.22
CA LEU A 414 21.45 19.07 12.21
C LEU A 414 20.13 18.68 11.55
N CYS A 415 19.44 17.68 12.13
CA CYS A 415 18.10 17.28 11.77
C CYS A 415 17.17 17.34 13.01
N HIS A 416 15.86 17.49 12.80
CA HIS A 416 14.86 17.58 13.88
C HIS A 416 14.87 16.35 14.80
N THR A 417 15.27 15.17 14.30
CA THR A 417 15.43 13.96 15.10
C THR A 417 16.51 14.12 16.18
N ASP A 418 17.61 14.82 15.90
CA ASP A 418 18.65 15.10 16.92
C ASP A 418 18.07 16.01 18.02
N VAL A 419 17.36 17.07 17.63
CA VAL A 419 16.69 18.00 18.55
C VAL A 419 15.66 17.29 19.42
N TYR A 420 14.82 16.43 18.84
CA TYR A 420 13.78 15.67 19.55
C TYR A 420 14.36 14.76 20.66
N PHE A 421 15.49 14.11 20.41
CA PHE A 421 16.16 13.27 21.41
C PHE A 421 17.02 14.08 22.39
N TRP A 422 17.58 15.22 21.96
CA TRP A 422 18.24 16.21 22.81
C TRP A 422 17.27 16.84 23.83
N GLU A 423 16.04 17.15 23.44
CA GLU A 423 14.96 17.59 24.33
C GLU A 423 14.38 16.46 25.22
N ALA A 424 14.93 15.24 25.14
CA ALA A 424 14.44 14.04 25.83
C ALA A 424 12.95 13.69 25.56
N LYS A 425 12.39 14.11 24.42
CA LYS A 425 11.03 13.69 23.97
C LYS A 425 11.00 12.24 23.46
N GLY A 426 12.16 11.59 23.40
CA GLY A 426 12.33 10.16 23.13
C GLY A 426 11.70 9.24 24.17
N GLN A 427 11.74 7.93 23.91
CA GLN A 427 11.15 6.93 24.81
C GLN A 427 11.89 6.83 26.15
N TYR A 428 13.22 6.91 26.08
CA TYR A 428 14.12 6.79 27.21
C TYR A 428 15.22 7.85 27.07
N PRO A 429 15.40 8.77 28.03
CA PRO A 429 16.52 9.71 28.02
C PRO A 429 17.83 8.96 28.27
N VAL A 430 18.83 9.20 27.42
CA VAL A 430 20.16 8.59 27.51
C VAL A 430 21.20 9.69 27.40
N PHE A 431 21.93 9.95 28.50
CA PHE A 431 22.94 10.99 28.62
C PHE A 431 24.10 10.49 29.52
N PRO A 432 25.34 10.97 29.37
CA PRO A 432 25.79 11.91 28.33
C PRO A 432 25.87 11.24 26.96
N ARG A 433 25.63 11.99 25.87
CA ARG A 433 25.46 11.43 24.52
C ARG A 433 26.09 12.32 23.45
N ILE A 434 26.70 11.71 22.43
CA ILE A 434 27.08 12.40 21.19
C ILE A 434 25.96 12.14 20.17
N LEU A 435 25.40 13.23 19.64
CA LEU A 435 24.29 13.22 18.68
C LEU A 435 24.81 13.28 17.23
N GLY A 436 23.93 13.51 16.26
CA GLY A 436 24.29 13.63 14.85
C GLY A 436 24.14 12.33 14.08
N HIS A 437 23.41 12.41 12.97
CA HIS A 437 23.15 11.28 12.07
C HIS A 437 23.02 11.65 10.59
N GLU A 438 23.32 12.91 10.24
CA GLU A 438 23.53 13.34 8.86
C GLU A 438 24.97 13.81 8.70
N ALA A 439 25.81 13.10 7.93
CA ALA A 439 27.22 13.45 7.78
C ALA A 439 27.88 12.91 6.50
N GLY A 440 29.07 13.45 6.20
CA GLY A 440 30.00 12.98 5.19
C GLY A 440 31.43 12.97 5.73
N GLY A 441 32.16 11.89 5.47
CA GLY A 441 33.51 11.68 6.00
C GLY A 441 34.33 10.68 5.21
N VAL A 442 35.52 10.39 5.72
CA VAL A 442 36.51 9.50 5.11
C VAL A 442 36.89 8.39 6.08
N VAL A 443 36.93 7.15 5.62
CA VAL A 443 37.36 6.00 6.43
C VAL A 443 38.83 6.14 6.84
N GLU A 444 39.12 6.05 8.13
CA GLU A 444 40.48 6.11 8.68
C GLU A 444 41.03 4.70 9.00
N SER A 445 40.20 3.81 9.52
CA SER A 445 40.53 2.41 9.79
C SER A 445 39.29 1.52 9.79
N VAL A 446 39.50 0.22 9.58
CA VAL A 446 38.45 -0.81 9.56
C VAL A 446 38.83 -1.95 10.50
N GLY A 447 37.83 -2.51 11.19
CA GLY A 447 38.01 -3.65 12.09
C GLY A 447 37.88 -5.01 11.38
N GLU A 448 38.02 -6.09 12.16
CA GLU A 448 37.98 -7.46 11.65
C GLU A 448 36.69 -7.76 10.85
N GLY A 449 36.83 -8.43 9.69
CA GLY A 449 35.69 -8.88 8.89
C GLY A 449 35.08 -7.83 7.94
N VAL A 450 35.52 -6.57 8.00
CA VAL A 450 35.20 -5.57 6.98
C VAL A 450 35.97 -5.87 5.70
N THR A 451 35.27 -5.91 4.56
CA THR A 451 35.84 -6.30 3.26
C THR A 451 35.44 -5.40 2.08
N ASP A 452 34.40 -4.58 2.22
CA ASP A 452 33.89 -3.67 1.18
C ASP A 452 34.25 -2.19 1.40
N LEU A 453 34.84 -1.87 2.56
CA LEU A 453 35.38 -0.55 2.89
C LEU A 453 36.87 -0.64 3.23
N GLN A 454 37.61 0.42 2.92
CA GLN A 454 39.05 0.56 3.13
C GLN A 454 39.42 1.99 3.57
N PRO A 455 40.57 2.20 4.24
CA PRO A 455 41.08 3.55 4.52
C PRO A 455 41.16 4.41 3.26
N GLY A 456 40.70 5.66 3.36
CA GLY A 456 40.59 6.61 2.25
C GLY A 456 39.25 6.60 1.51
N ASP A 457 38.35 5.63 1.76
CA ASP A 457 37.01 5.64 1.16
C ASP A 457 36.16 6.81 1.67
N HIS A 458 35.50 7.52 0.76
CA HIS A 458 34.47 8.51 1.10
C HIS A 458 33.15 7.80 1.43
N VAL A 459 32.57 8.13 2.58
CA VAL A 459 31.39 7.44 3.13
C VAL A 459 30.36 8.39 3.72
N LEU A 460 29.09 7.98 3.64
CA LEU A 460 27.99 8.56 4.42
C LEU A 460 27.56 7.54 5.50
N PRO A 461 27.69 7.85 6.81
CA PRO A 461 27.05 7.08 7.86
C PRO A 461 25.53 7.30 7.82
N VAL A 462 24.76 6.22 7.90
CA VAL A 462 23.29 6.22 7.87
C VAL A 462 22.76 5.68 9.20
N PHE A 463 21.71 6.29 9.74
CA PHE A 463 21.07 5.93 11.02
C PHE A 463 20.38 4.55 11.06
N THR A 464 20.44 3.82 9.95
CA THR A 464 19.94 2.47 9.74
C THR A 464 20.82 1.79 8.70
N GLY A 465 20.96 0.47 8.75
CA GLY A 465 21.91 -0.27 7.91
C GLY A 465 21.31 -1.43 7.12
N GLU A 466 22.17 -2.06 6.33
CA GLU A 466 21.89 -3.14 5.39
C GLU A 466 22.93 -4.25 5.59
N CYS A 467 22.55 -5.35 6.26
CA CYS A 467 23.48 -6.46 6.53
C CYS A 467 23.63 -7.44 5.36
N LYS A 468 22.83 -7.30 4.29
CA LYS A 468 22.73 -8.16 3.10
C LYS A 468 22.28 -9.62 3.35
N GLU A 469 22.41 -10.13 4.59
CA GLU A 469 22.10 -11.52 4.92
C GLU A 469 20.70 -11.80 5.49
N CYS A 470 20.04 -10.83 6.13
CA CYS A 470 18.71 -11.04 6.74
C CYS A 470 17.56 -11.05 5.71
N ALA A 471 16.38 -11.49 6.13
CA ALA A 471 15.21 -11.64 5.25
C ALA A 471 14.81 -10.32 4.58
N HIS A 472 14.82 -9.21 5.35
CA HIS A 472 14.59 -7.86 4.82
C HIS A 472 15.60 -7.46 3.74
N CYS A 473 16.89 -7.76 3.93
CA CYS A 473 17.92 -7.35 2.96
C CYS A 473 17.87 -8.18 1.66
N LYS A 474 17.44 -9.45 1.75
CA LYS A 474 17.25 -10.37 0.61
C LYS A 474 15.90 -10.20 -0.09
N SER A 475 14.91 -9.61 0.58
CA SER A 475 13.68 -9.08 -0.02
C SER A 475 13.99 -7.95 -1.00
N GLU A 476 13.15 -7.76 -2.02
CA GLU A 476 13.22 -6.62 -2.95
C GLU A 476 12.35 -5.45 -2.48
N GLU A 477 11.49 -5.70 -1.48
CA GLU A 477 10.45 -4.82 -0.99
C GLU A 477 10.91 -3.89 0.13
N SER A 478 11.76 -4.36 1.06
CA SER A 478 12.05 -3.67 2.32
C SER A 478 13.50 -3.21 2.47
N ASN A 479 13.70 -2.15 3.25
CA ASN A 479 15.01 -1.73 3.74
C ASN A 479 15.24 -1.99 5.25
N MET A 480 14.21 -2.45 5.99
CA MET A 480 14.19 -2.49 7.46
C MET A 480 15.01 -3.64 8.10
N CYS A 481 16.28 -3.79 7.73
CA CYS A 481 17.21 -4.84 8.19
C CYS A 481 17.02 -5.30 9.65
N ASP A 482 16.87 -6.61 9.88
CA ASP A 482 16.66 -7.19 11.23
C ASP A 482 17.76 -6.82 12.23
N LEU A 483 19.02 -6.84 11.77
CA LEU A 483 20.20 -6.54 12.59
C LEU A 483 20.45 -5.03 12.80
N LEU A 484 20.12 -4.20 11.80
CA LEU A 484 20.64 -2.83 11.65
C LEU A 484 19.56 -1.76 11.45
N ARG A 485 18.28 -2.09 11.60
CA ARG A 485 17.21 -1.08 11.72
C ARG A 485 17.52 -0.08 12.84
N ILE A 486 16.99 1.13 12.70
CA ILE A 486 17.14 2.20 13.69
C ILE A 486 16.82 1.69 15.11
N ASN A 487 17.66 2.04 16.07
CA ASN A 487 17.37 1.88 17.48
C ASN A 487 17.82 3.16 18.19
N THR A 488 16.85 3.90 18.71
CA THR A 488 17.04 5.22 19.33
C THR A 488 17.61 5.14 20.75
N ASP A 489 17.44 3.99 21.40
CA ASP A 489 17.68 3.79 22.82
C ASP A 489 19.05 3.11 23.05
N ARG A 490 19.56 2.39 22.03
CA ARG A 490 20.91 1.82 21.99
C ARG A 490 21.99 2.91 21.99
N GLY A 491 22.67 3.04 23.13
CA GLY A 491 23.84 3.91 23.32
C GLY A 491 25.20 3.27 23.04
N VAL A 492 25.24 2.04 22.52
CA VAL A 492 26.43 1.18 22.45
C VAL A 492 26.54 0.41 21.13
N MET A 493 27.74 -0.08 20.82
CA MET A 493 28.01 -0.88 19.63
C MET A 493 27.47 -2.30 19.74
N LEU A 494 27.18 -2.93 18.60
CA LEU A 494 26.62 -4.29 18.55
C LEU A 494 27.59 -5.38 19.03
N HIS A 495 28.89 -5.23 18.79
CA HIS A 495 29.85 -6.31 18.99
C HIS A 495 30.08 -6.68 20.46
N ASP A 496 30.39 -5.69 21.30
CA ASP A 496 30.75 -5.87 22.72
C ASP A 496 29.79 -5.20 23.71
N GLN A 497 28.70 -4.58 23.21
CA GLN A 497 27.73 -3.81 23.98
C GLN A 497 28.35 -2.65 24.80
N LYS A 498 29.46 -2.07 24.32
CA LYS A 498 30.11 -0.88 24.92
C LYS A 498 30.07 0.30 23.97
N SER A 499 30.33 1.50 24.49
CA SER A 499 30.62 2.65 23.64
C SER A 499 32.00 2.54 22.99
N ARG A 500 32.30 3.46 22.08
CA ARG A 500 33.64 3.75 21.54
C ARG A 500 34.15 5.12 21.98
N PHE A 501 33.33 5.88 22.70
CA PHE A 501 33.66 7.21 23.22
C PHE A 501 33.81 7.17 24.74
N SER A 502 34.86 7.82 25.26
CA SER A 502 35.01 8.08 26.70
C SER A 502 35.62 9.45 27.01
N ILE A 503 35.31 9.96 28.21
CA ILE A 503 36.00 11.08 28.84
C ILE A 503 36.48 10.59 30.21
N ASN A 504 37.79 10.65 30.47
CA ASN A 504 38.41 10.18 31.72
C ASN A 504 37.95 8.74 32.12
N GLY A 505 37.91 7.84 31.13
CA GLY A 505 37.47 6.45 31.30
C GLY A 505 35.95 6.24 31.52
N LYS A 506 35.14 7.31 31.60
CA LYS A 506 33.67 7.21 31.67
C LYS A 506 33.08 7.18 30.25
N PRO A 507 32.13 6.28 29.94
CA PRO A 507 31.57 6.18 28.59
C PRO A 507 30.65 7.37 28.27
N ILE A 508 30.73 7.84 27.02
CA ILE A 508 29.73 8.74 26.40
C ILE A 508 28.92 7.90 25.43
N PHE A 509 27.58 8.00 25.44
CA PHE A 509 26.72 7.14 24.64
C PHE A 509 26.64 7.56 23.16
N HIS A 510 26.51 6.56 22.28
CA HIS A 510 26.24 6.75 20.85
C HIS A 510 24.79 7.17 20.56
N PHE A 511 24.56 7.90 19.48
CA PHE A 511 23.22 8.18 18.93
C PHE A 511 23.01 7.43 17.60
N VAL A 512 21.92 6.66 17.52
CA VAL A 512 21.46 5.82 16.38
C VAL A 512 22.52 4.97 15.65
N GLY A 513 23.71 4.80 16.24
CA GLY A 513 24.84 4.09 15.63
C GLY A 513 25.70 4.94 14.69
N THR A 514 25.58 6.27 14.73
CA THR A 514 26.29 7.22 13.83
C THR A 514 27.12 8.25 14.60
N SER A 515 26.53 8.91 15.61
CA SER A 515 27.21 9.82 16.55
C SER A 515 28.11 10.87 15.87
N THR A 516 27.60 11.57 14.85
CA THR A 516 28.41 12.36 13.91
C THR A 516 28.81 13.76 14.38
N PHE A 517 28.34 14.21 15.55
CA PHE A 517 28.81 15.46 16.18
C PHE A 517 30.14 15.23 16.91
N SER A 518 31.12 14.67 16.19
CA SER A 518 32.47 14.34 16.63
C SER A 518 33.40 14.31 15.42
N GLU A 519 34.62 14.84 15.56
CA GLU A 519 35.64 14.83 14.48
C GLU A 519 35.98 13.40 14.01
N TYR A 520 35.88 12.41 14.91
CA TYR A 520 35.94 10.99 14.60
C TYR A 520 34.78 10.22 15.22
N THR A 521 34.26 9.21 14.51
CA THR A 521 33.22 8.30 15.02
C THR A 521 33.48 6.85 14.57
N VAL A 522 32.87 5.88 15.25
CA VAL A 522 32.96 4.45 14.94
C VAL A 522 31.55 3.91 14.67
N VAL A 523 31.38 3.32 13.48
CA VAL A 523 30.08 2.91 12.92
C VAL A 523 30.18 1.45 12.46
N HIS A 524 29.09 0.68 12.57
CA HIS A 524 29.05 -0.68 12.02
C HIS A 524 29.05 -0.62 10.48
N VAL A 525 29.89 -1.41 9.80
CA VAL A 525 30.08 -1.40 8.33
C VAL A 525 28.76 -1.45 7.54
N GLY A 526 27.79 -2.20 8.04
CA GLY A 526 26.46 -2.30 7.45
C GLY A 526 25.66 -0.99 7.40
N CYS A 527 26.08 0.06 8.11
CA CYS A 527 25.44 1.37 8.16
C CYS A 527 26.21 2.46 7.36
N LEU A 528 27.15 2.08 6.48
CA LEU A 528 27.98 3.02 5.73
C LEU A 528 27.82 2.88 4.22
N ALA A 529 27.26 3.90 3.58
CA ALA A 529 27.24 4.00 2.12
C ALA A 529 28.64 4.43 1.61
N LYS A 530 29.31 3.56 0.84
CA LYS A 530 30.51 3.95 0.05
C LYS A 530 30.06 4.79 -1.13
N ILE A 531 30.60 6.01 -1.26
CA ILE A 531 30.15 6.96 -2.28
C ILE A 531 31.30 7.42 -3.19
N ASN A 532 30.94 8.15 -4.24
CA ASN A 532 31.87 8.74 -5.19
C ASN A 532 32.89 9.66 -4.47
N PRO A 533 34.20 9.45 -4.60
CA PRO A 533 35.21 10.25 -3.90
C PRO A 533 35.28 11.70 -4.42
N LEU A 534 34.70 12.00 -5.59
CA LEU A 534 34.59 13.36 -6.12
C LEU A 534 33.35 14.11 -5.61
N ALA A 535 32.48 13.46 -4.82
CA ALA A 535 31.28 14.10 -4.29
C ALA A 535 31.62 15.09 -3.16
N PRO A 536 31.18 16.37 -3.23
CA PRO A 536 31.41 17.36 -2.19
C PRO A 536 30.67 17.00 -0.90
N LEU A 537 31.41 16.54 0.11
CA LEU A 537 30.87 16.02 1.37
C LEU A 537 30.09 17.06 2.19
N ASP A 538 30.37 18.35 1.98
CA ASP A 538 29.63 19.51 2.49
C ASP A 538 28.26 19.73 1.81
N LYS A 539 27.95 18.96 0.77
CA LYS A 539 26.67 18.95 0.06
C LYS A 539 25.95 17.62 0.18
N VAL A 540 26.66 16.49 0.05
CA VAL A 540 26.02 15.16 0.05
C VAL A 540 25.75 14.56 1.44
N CYS A 541 26.29 15.13 2.52
CA CYS A 541 26.02 14.70 3.90
C CYS A 541 24.52 14.59 4.23
N VAL A 542 23.70 15.56 3.80
CA VAL A 542 22.24 15.62 4.03
C VAL A 542 21.43 14.51 3.31
N LEU A 543 22.06 13.72 2.43
CA LEU A 543 21.43 12.54 1.82
C LEU A 543 21.33 11.33 2.77
N SER A 544 22.00 11.36 3.92
CA SER A 544 21.99 10.23 4.87
C SER A 544 20.75 10.17 5.78
N CYS A 545 19.85 11.18 5.75
CA CYS A 545 18.53 11.10 6.40
C CYS A 545 17.42 11.84 5.64
N GLY A 546 17.21 13.13 5.93
CA GLY A 546 15.93 13.79 5.63
C GLY A 546 15.57 13.91 4.15
N ILE A 547 16.56 14.19 3.28
CA ILE A 547 16.32 14.40 1.85
C ILE A 547 15.97 13.08 1.15
N SER A 548 16.81 12.05 1.31
CA SER A 548 16.55 10.71 0.74
C SER A 548 15.23 10.10 1.24
N THR A 549 14.84 10.41 2.49
CA THR A 549 13.55 9.98 3.04
C THR A 549 12.36 10.51 2.22
N GLY A 550 12.29 11.82 1.95
CA GLY A 550 11.21 12.42 1.17
C GLY A 550 11.27 12.11 -0.33
N LEU A 551 12.49 12.15 -0.88
CA LEU A 551 12.76 11.83 -2.28
C LEU A 551 12.34 10.39 -2.61
N GLY A 552 12.76 9.43 -1.77
CA GLY A 552 12.42 8.01 -1.91
C GLY A 552 10.95 7.72 -1.63
N ALA A 553 10.32 8.39 -0.65
CA ALA A 553 8.88 8.28 -0.43
C ALA A 553 8.07 8.61 -1.69
N THR A 554 8.58 9.54 -2.52
CA THR A 554 7.92 9.90 -3.78
C THR A 554 8.34 9.00 -4.94
N LEU A 555 9.65 8.85 -5.21
CA LEU A 555 10.17 8.10 -6.35
C LEU A 555 10.04 6.58 -6.21
N ASN A 556 10.20 6.04 -5.00
CA ASN A 556 10.19 4.60 -4.74
C ASN A 556 8.81 4.09 -4.29
N VAL A 557 8.01 4.92 -3.60
CA VAL A 557 6.79 4.43 -2.91
C VAL A 557 5.49 5.01 -3.49
N ALA A 558 5.39 6.34 -3.66
CA ALA A 558 4.22 6.95 -4.29
C ALA A 558 4.16 6.64 -5.79
N LYS A 559 5.31 6.73 -6.47
CA LYS A 559 5.46 6.55 -7.94
C LYS A 559 4.41 7.34 -8.73
N PRO A 560 4.38 8.69 -8.64
CA PRO A 560 3.57 9.51 -9.54
C PRO A 560 3.95 9.23 -11.00
N LYS A 561 2.96 9.20 -11.89
CA LYS A 561 3.19 9.14 -13.34
C LYS A 561 3.52 10.56 -13.83
N LYS A 562 4.18 10.68 -14.99
CA LYS A 562 4.36 11.98 -15.64
C LYS A 562 2.99 12.60 -15.91
N GLY A 563 2.80 13.84 -15.48
CA GLY A 563 1.53 14.55 -15.55
C GLY A 563 0.64 14.43 -14.31
N SER A 564 0.95 13.55 -13.34
CA SER A 564 0.16 13.41 -12.11
C SER A 564 0.12 14.67 -11.25
N SER A 565 -0.92 14.77 -10.44
CA SER A 565 -1.09 15.71 -9.34
C SER A 565 -0.60 15.09 -8.02
N VAL A 566 0.07 15.88 -7.19
CA VAL A 566 0.65 15.42 -5.92
C VAL A 566 0.38 16.41 -4.79
N ALA A 567 -0.15 15.97 -3.65
CA ALA A 567 -0.22 16.77 -2.42
C ALA A 567 0.92 16.41 -1.47
N VAL A 568 1.55 17.41 -0.85
CA VAL A 568 2.66 17.24 0.09
C VAL A 568 2.35 17.96 1.41
N PHE A 569 2.16 17.19 2.48
CA PHE A 569 1.80 17.71 3.81
C PHE A 569 3.06 17.91 4.65
N GLY A 570 3.37 19.17 4.99
CA GLY A 570 4.53 19.58 5.78
C GLY A 570 5.73 19.99 4.93
N LEU A 571 5.91 21.29 4.71
CA LEU A 571 6.98 21.85 3.87
C LEU A 571 8.30 22.07 4.64
N GLY A 572 8.65 21.09 5.47
CA GLY A 572 10.01 20.91 6.00
C GLY A 572 10.91 20.18 5.01
N ALA A 573 12.18 19.93 5.35
CA ALA A 573 13.16 19.32 4.43
C ALA A 573 12.70 17.98 3.81
N VAL A 574 11.97 17.14 4.56
CA VAL A 574 11.40 15.88 4.04
C VAL A 574 10.33 16.15 2.97
N GLY A 575 9.35 17.02 3.26
CA GLY A 575 8.31 17.36 2.28
C GLY A 575 8.85 18.11 1.07
N LEU A 576 9.85 18.99 1.24
CA LEU A 576 10.51 19.65 0.12
C LEU A 576 11.31 18.65 -0.75
N ALA A 577 11.86 17.58 -0.18
CA ALA A 577 12.44 16.48 -0.94
C ALA A 577 11.38 15.59 -1.62
N ALA A 578 10.18 15.47 -1.04
CA ALA A 578 9.05 14.82 -1.69
C ALA A 578 8.50 15.63 -2.88
N ALA A 579 8.38 16.95 -2.73
CA ALA A 579 8.04 17.87 -3.83
C ALA A 579 9.11 17.81 -4.94
N GLU A 580 10.39 17.80 -4.58
CA GLU A 580 11.49 17.64 -5.54
C GLU A 580 11.43 16.27 -6.25
N GLY A 581 11.09 15.20 -5.54
CA GLY A 581 10.82 13.89 -6.14
C GLY A 581 9.64 13.89 -7.11
N ALA A 582 8.56 14.63 -6.80
CA ALA A 582 7.42 14.80 -7.70
C ALA A 582 7.79 15.61 -8.94
N ARG A 583 8.64 16.65 -8.78
CA ARG A 583 9.22 17.43 -9.89
C ARG A 583 10.07 16.55 -10.80
N ILE A 584 10.96 15.72 -10.23
CA ILE A 584 11.83 14.79 -10.96
C ILE A 584 11.01 13.72 -11.71
N ALA A 585 9.91 13.23 -11.12
CA ALA A 585 8.96 12.33 -11.78
C ALA A 585 8.08 13.01 -12.86
N GLY A 586 8.13 14.34 -12.98
CA GLY A 586 7.36 15.10 -13.96
C GLY A 586 5.88 15.26 -13.61
N ALA A 587 5.53 15.39 -12.33
CA ALA A 587 4.19 15.80 -11.90
C ALA A 587 3.80 17.18 -12.51
N SER A 588 2.52 17.37 -12.82
CA SER A 588 2.01 18.63 -13.41
C SER A 588 1.56 19.66 -12.38
N ARG A 589 1.04 19.18 -11.23
CA ARG A 589 0.57 19.99 -10.10
C ARG A 589 1.15 19.42 -8.82
N ILE A 590 1.82 20.26 -8.03
CA ILE A 590 2.39 19.89 -6.74
C ILE A 590 1.84 20.87 -5.71
N ILE A 591 0.89 20.39 -4.90
CA ILE A 591 0.14 21.17 -3.90
C ILE A 591 0.84 21.03 -2.55
N GLY A 592 1.49 22.09 -2.07
CA GLY A 592 2.08 22.13 -0.74
C GLY A 592 1.04 22.45 0.33
N VAL A 593 1.05 21.71 1.44
CA VAL A 593 0.12 21.90 2.57
C VAL A 593 0.92 22.13 3.85
N ASP A 594 0.85 23.34 4.41
CA ASP A 594 1.57 23.71 5.65
C ASP A 594 0.78 24.79 6.43
N LEU A 595 0.97 24.85 7.75
CA LEU A 595 0.34 25.85 8.62
C LEU A 595 1.10 27.20 8.63
N ASN A 596 2.29 27.24 8.00
CA ASN A 596 3.14 28.42 7.86
C ASN A 596 3.24 28.83 6.37
N ALA A 597 2.42 29.81 5.97
CA ALA A 597 2.36 30.32 4.60
C ALA A 597 3.70 30.86 4.07
N ASN A 598 4.60 31.33 4.94
CA ASN A 598 5.92 31.84 4.54
C ASN A 598 6.82 30.76 3.89
N ARG A 599 6.47 29.47 4.04
CA ARG A 599 7.18 28.37 3.38
C ARG A 599 6.89 28.27 1.88
N PHE A 600 5.80 28.84 1.35
CA PHE A 600 5.41 28.65 -0.06
C PHE A 600 6.45 29.22 -1.05
N GLU A 601 6.94 30.45 -0.83
CA GLU A 601 7.93 31.07 -1.74
C GLU A 601 9.27 30.30 -1.78
N LEU A 602 9.62 29.63 -0.68
CA LEU A 602 10.75 28.70 -0.66
C LEU A 602 10.41 27.40 -1.40
N ALA A 603 9.22 26.85 -1.15
CA ALA A 603 8.76 25.58 -1.70
C ALA A 603 8.64 25.56 -3.24
N LYS A 604 8.35 26.71 -3.87
CA LYS A 604 8.37 26.85 -5.34
C LYS A 604 9.69 26.42 -5.98
N LYS A 605 10.83 26.59 -5.29
CA LYS A 605 12.16 26.15 -5.74
C LYS A 605 12.33 24.62 -5.80
N PHE A 606 11.40 23.88 -5.20
CA PHE A 606 11.32 22.42 -5.16
C PHE A 606 10.17 21.89 -6.03
N GLY A 607 9.62 22.74 -6.91
CA GLY A 607 8.54 22.37 -7.84
C GLY A 607 7.12 22.56 -7.31
N VAL A 608 6.91 23.02 -6.07
CA VAL A 608 5.55 23.26 -5.54
C VAL A 608 4.86 24.36 -6.35
N THR A 609 3.78 24.01 -7.05
CA THR A 609 3.03 24.90 -7.95
C THR A 609 1.94 25.69 -7.22
N GLU A 610 1.34 25.06 -6.20
CA GLU A 610 0.15 25.54 -5.50
C GLU A 610 0.31 25.35 -3.99
N PHE A 611 -0.44 26.12 -3.19
CA PHE A 611 -0.34 26.06 -1.73
C PHE A 611 -1.70 26.15 -1.05
N VAL A 612 -1.89 25.34 -0.01
CA VAL A 612 -3.09 25.29 0.83
C VAL A 612 -2.67 25.35 2.29
N ASN A 613 -2.98 26.44 2.98
CA ASN A 613 -2.91 26.49 4.43
C ASN A 613 -4.26 26.06 5.03
N PRO A 614 -4.34 24.97 5.81
CA PRO A 614 -5.59 24.51 6.43
C PRO A 614 -6.36 25.57 7.23
N LYS A 615 -5.68 26.59 7.76
CA LYS A 615 -6.30 27.67 8.55
C LYS A 615 -7.16 28.64 7.74
N ASP A 616 -6.96 28.70 6.42
CA ASP A 616 -7.63 29.67 5.55
C ASP A 616 -9.02 29.18 5.11
N TYR A 617 -9.39 27.95 5.49
CA TYR A 617 -10.61 27.27 5.07
C TYR A 617 -11.45 26.82 6.27
N LYS A 618 -12.78 26.79 6.09
CA LYS A 618 -13.74 26.23 7.07
C LYS A 618 -14.05 24.75 6.83
N LYS A 619 -13.75 24.23 5.64
CA LYS A 619 -13.87 22.81 5.28
C LYS A 619 -12.63 22.03 5.72
N PRO A 620 -12.73 20.73 6.01
CA PRO A 620 -11.58 19.84 6.09
C PRO A 620 -10.67 19.97 4.87
N VAL A 621 -9.34 19.95 5.07
CA VAL A 621 -8.39 20.24 3.98
C VAL A 621 -8.43 19.18 2.87
N GLN A 622 -8.85 17.93 3.17
CA GLN A 622 -9.08 16.90 2.17
C GLN A 622 -10.22 17.25 1.20
N GLU A 623 -11.29 17.91 1.66
CA GLU A 623 -12.37 18.40 0.79
C GLU A 623 -11.90 19.55 -0.10
N VAL A 624 -11.12 20.49 0.47
CA VAL A 624 -10.53 21.60 -0.27
C VAL A 624 -9.62 21.11 -1.40
N ILE A 625 -8.76 20.11 -1.12
CA ILE A 625 -7.89 19.51 -2.12
C ILE A 625 -8.71 18.75 -3.18
N ALA A 626 -9.74 17.99 -2.78
CA ALA A 626 -10.62 17.28 -3.71
C ALA A 626 -11.39 18.23 -4.64
N GLU A 627 -11.85 19.38 -4.14
CA GLU A 627 -12.48 20.43 -4.95
C GLU A 627 -11.48 21.10 -5.90
N LEU A 628 -10.26 21.40 -5.44
CA LEU A 628 -9.17 21.93 -6.28
C LEU A 628 -8.68 20.97 -7.37
N THR A 629 -8.99 19.68 -7.28
CA THR A 629 -8.47 18.62 -8.16
C THR A 629 -9.53 17.77 -8.85
N ASN A 630 -10.83 18.10 -8.68
CA ASN A 630 -11.96 17.37 -9.26
C ASN A 630 -11.99 15.88 -8.85
N GLY A 631 -11.88 15.61 -7.54
CA GLY A 631 -12.03 14.27 -6.95
C GLY A 631 -10.89 13.85 -6.01
N GLY A 632 -9.74 14.50 -6.11
CA GLY A 632 -8.56 14.28 -5.27
C GLY A 632 -7.26 14.22 -6.09
N VAL A 633 -6.11 14.30 -5.41
CA VAL A 633 -4.79 14.16 -6.06
C VAL A 633 -4.46 12.72 -6.42
N ASP A 634 -3.69 12.49 -7.49
CA ASP A 634 -3.26 11.13 -7.86
C ASP A 634 -2.39 10.49 -6.77
N ARG A 635 -1.54 11.30 -6.11
CA ARG A 635 -0.64 10.86 -5.04
C ARG A 635 -0.65 11.86 -3.88
N SER A 636 -0.46 11.40 -2.65
CA SER A 636 -0.14 12.29 -1.51
C SER A 636 1.03 11.75 -0.70
N VAL A 637 1.78 12.66 -0.06
CA VAL A 637 2.91 12.34 0.80
C VAL A 637 2.80 13.14 2.10
N GLU A 638 2.80 12.44 3.25
CA GLU A 638 2.67 13.03 4.59
C GLU A 638 4.02 13.07 5.30
N CYS A 639 4.48 14.28 5.68
CA CYS A 639 5.84 14.52 6.19
C CYS A 639 5.89 15.30 7.52
N THR A 640 4.75 15.46 8.21
CA THR A 640 4.66 16.11 9.54
C THR A 640 4.65 15.12 10.71
N GLY A 641 4.07 13.93 10.52
CA GLY A 641 3.79 12.99 11.60
C GLY A 641 2.50 13.26 12.38
N HIS A 642 1.77 14.34 12.04
CA HIS A 642 0.53 14.71 12.72
C HIS A 642 -0.65 13.85 12.27
N ILE A 643 -1.42 13.31 13.22
CA ILE A 643 -2.42 12.28 12.90
C ILE A 643 -3.53 12.77 11.96
N ASP A 644 -3.99 14.01 12.14
CA ASP A 644 -5.00 14.61 11.27
C ASP A 644 -4.46 14.90 9.86
N ALA A 645 -3.15 15.15 9.72
CA ALA A 645 -2.49 15.28 8.44
C ALA A 645 -2.37 13.93 7.72
N MET A 646 -2.17 12.82 8.45
CA MET A 646 -2.20 11.46 7.88
C MET A 646 -3.59 11.09 7.36
N ILE A 647 -4.64 11.40 8.12
CA ILE A 647 -6.03 11.15 7.72
C ILE A 647 -6.38 12.03 6.51
N SER A 648 -6.08 13.33 6.56
CA SER A 648 -6.31 14.24 5.43
C SER A 648 -5.52 13.85 4.18
N ALA A 649 -4.26 13.42 4.33
CA ALA A 649 -3.44 12.95 3.22
C ALA A 649 -4.03 11.69 2.57
N PHE A 650 -4.56 10.75 3.36
CA PHE A 650 -5.26 9.58 2.81
C PHE A 650 -6.60 9.93 2.14
N GLU A 651 -7.37 10.84 2.70
CA GLU A 651 -8.71 11.14 2.20
C GLU A 651 -8.71 12.14 1.02
N CYS A 652 -7.64 12.92 0.85
CA CYS A 652 -7.49 13.88 -0.26
C CYS A 652 -7.05 13.28 -1.60
N VAL A 653 -6.62 12.01 -1.65
CA VAL A 653 -6.27 11.37 -2.93
C VAL A 653 -7.52 11.01 -3.71
N HIS A 654 -7.41 10.94 -5.04
CA HIS A 654 -8.51 10.50 -5.90
C HIS A 654 -8.93 9.08 -5.54
N ASP A 655 -10.22 8.75 -5.67
CA ASP A 655 -10.62 7.35 -5.60
C ASP A 655 -10.30 6.60 -6.90
N GLY A 656 -10.44 5.27 -6.92
CA GLY A 656 -10.02 4.46 -8.06
C GLY A 656 -8.52 4.16 -8.12
N TRP A 657 -7.66 5.20 -8.04
CA TRP A 657 -6.22 5.07 -8.27
C TRP A 657 -5.32 5.87 -7.33
N GLY A 658 -5.87 6.61 -6.37
CA GLY A 658 -5.10 7.46 -5.46
C GLY A 658 -4.21 6.67 -4.50
N VAL A 659 -2.95 7.11 -4.34
CA VAL A 659 -1.99 6.49 -3.42
C VAL A 659 -1.46 7.53 -2.42
N ALA A 660 -1.76 7.34 -1.15
CA ALA A 660 -1.21 8.11 -0.05
C ALA A 660 0.00 7.41 0.58
N VAL A 661 1.05 8.16 0.90
CA VAL A 661 2.28 7.66 1.53
C VAL A 661 2.55 8.41 2.84
N LEU A 662 2.53 7.68 3.95
CA LEU A 662 2.94 8.20 5.26
C LEU A 662 4.47 8.11 5.39
N VAL A 663 5.09 9.20 5.84
CA VAL A 663 6.54 9.33 6.03
C VAL A 663 6.87 9.96 7.38
N GLY A 664 6.06 10.91 7.83
CA GLY A 664 6.21 11.54 9.15
C GLY A 664 5.97 10.55 10.30
N VAL A 665 6.84 10.58 11.30
CA VAL A 665 6.77 9.68 12.46
C VAL A 665 5.82 10.27 13.52
N PRO A 666 4.75 9.55 13.93
CA PRO A 666 3.78 10.04 14.89
C PRO A 666 4.20 9.76 16.33
N HIS A 667 3.50 10.38 17.28
CA HIS A 667 3.48 9.90 18.67
C HIS A 667 2.89 8.48 18.73
N LYS A 668 3.42 7.63 19.63
CA LYS A 668 3.05 6.21 19.76
C LYS A 668 1.54 5.95 19.87
N GLU A 669 0.83 6.82 20.59
CA GLU A 669 -0.59 6.69 20.91
C GLU A 669 -1.52 7.19 19.78
N ALA A 670 -0.96 7.69 18.68
CA ALA A 670 -1.74 8.08 17.52
C ALA A 670 -2.48 6.87 16.92
N VAL A 671 -3.77 7.05 16.67
CA VAL A 671 -4.64 6.05 16.03
C VAL A 671 -5.18 6.65 14.74
N PHE A 672 -4.73 6.11 13.61
CA PHE A 672 -5.27 6.42 12.29
C PHE A 672 -6.69 5.86 12.20
N LYS A 673 -7.64 6.65 11.71
CA LYS A 673 -9.06 6.30 11.61
C LYS A 673 -9.61 6.82 10.28
N THR A 674 -10.37 6.00 9.57
CA THR A 674 -11.08 6.41 8.34
C THR A 674 -12.25 5.46 8.07
N SER A 675 -13.14 5.82 7.15
CA SER A 675 -14.18 4.91 6.67
C SER A 675 -13.56 3.77 5.85
N PRO A 676 -13.95 2.49 6.07
CA PRO A 676 -13.54 1.39 5.20
C PRO A 676 -13.95 1.60 3.73
N LEU A 677 -14.99 2.39 3.46
CA LEU A 677 -15.38 2.77 2.10
C LEU A 677 -14.31 3.63 1.40
N ASN A 678 -13.55 4.44 2.14
CA ASN A 678 -12.47 5.24 1.55
C ASN A 678 -11.36 4.34 0.98
N VAL A 679 -11.12 3.19 1.62
CA VAL A 679 -10.17 2.14 1.20
C VAL A 679 -10.77 1.27 0.07
N LEU A 680 -12.03 0.86 0.20
CA LEU A 680 -12.72 0.01 -0.79
C LEU A 680 -12.99 0.70 -2.13
N ASN A 681 -13.16 2.02 -2.14
CA ASN A 681 -13.13 2.87 -3.34
C ASN A 681 -11.70 2.98 -3.95
N GLU A 682 -10.94 1.88 -3.90
CA GLU A 682 -9.63 1.65 -4.54
C GLU A 682 -8.49 2.62 -4.17
N ARG A 683 -8.63 3.40 -3.09
CA ARG A 683 -7.49 4.15 -2.53
C ARG A 683 -6.49 3.19 -1.89
N THR A 684 -5.21 3.49 -2.08
CA THR A 684 -4.10 2.78 -1.44
C THR A 684 -3.44 3.67 -0.38
N LEU A 685 -3.25 3.14 0.82
CA LEU A 685 -2.43 3.74 1.87
C LEU A 685 -1.13 2.94 2.01
N LYS A 686 0.01 3.61 1.99
CA LYS A 686 1.34 3.03 2.27
C LYS A 686 2.00 3.81 3.39
N GLY A 687 2.94 3.18 4.07
CA GLY A 687 3.99 3.91 4.78
C GLY A 687 5.36 3.57 4.20
N THR A 688 6.39 4.29 4.62
CA THR A 688 7.77 4.03 4.21
C THR A 688 8.75 4.45 5.29
N PHE A 689 9.85 3.71 5.39
CA PHE A 689 10.97 4.05 6.25
C PHE A 689 12.16 4.46 5.38
N PHE A 690 12.82 5.59 5.70
CA PHE A 690 13.96 6.12 4.93
C PHE A 690 13.72 6.20 3.39
N GLY A 691 12.47 6.45 2.99
CA GLY A 691 12.07 6.50 1.58
C GLY A 691 12.20 5.17 0.82
N ASN A 692 12.20 4.04 1.53
CA ASN A 692 12.35 2.68 0.99
C ASN A 692 13.74 2.39 0.38
N TYR A 693 14.71 3.31 0.52
CA TYR A 693 16.08 3.11 0.04
C TYR A 693 16.86 2.15 0.94
N LYS A 694 17.58 1.19 0.36
CA LYS A 694 18.56 0.35 1.06
C LYS A 694 19.85 1.13 1.31
N PRO A 695 20.30 1.30 2.58
CA PRO A 695 21.39 2.20 2.93
C PRO A 695 22.71 2.03 2.18
N ARG A 696 23.16 0.81 1.88
CA ARG A 696 24.46 0.55 1.23
C ARG A 696 24.33 0.40 -0.28
N SER A 697 23.21 -0.15 -0.74
CA SER A 697 23.01 -0.43 -2.17
C SER A 697 22.46 0.77 -2.95
N ASP A 698 21.62 1.62 -2.35
CA ASP A 698 20.86 2.62 -3.11
C ASP A 698 21.35 4.06 -2.92
N ILE A 699 21.76 4.45 -1.72
CA ILE A 699 22.22 5.82 -1.42
C ILE A 699 23.39 6.30 -2.28
N PRO A 700 24.36 5.46 -2.71
CA PRO A 700 25.36 5.87 -3.69
C PRO A 700 24.74 6.32 -5.02
N SER A 701 23.62 5.73 -5.47
CA SER A 701 22.91 6.19 -6.67
C SER A 701 22.20 7.54 -6.47
N VAL A 702 21.79 7.87 -5.24
CA VAL A 702 21.22 9.19 -4.91
C VAL A 702 22.31 10.27 -4.92
N VAL A 703 23.55 9.92 -4.52
CA VAL A 703 24.73 10.79 -4.73
C VAL A 703 24.99 11.01 -6.21
N GLU A 704 24.97 9.96 -7.05
CA GLU A 704 25.15 10.12 -8.50
C GLU A 704 24.06 10.99 -9.14
N LYS A 705 22.81 10.97 -8.65
CA LYS A 705 21.76 11.90 -9.13
C LYS A 705 22.10 13.37 -8.85
N TYR A 706 22.77 13.66 -7.74
CA TYR A 706 23.29 15.01 -7.48
C TYR A 706 24.49 15.34 -8.39
N MET A 707 25.46 14.42 -8.54
CA MET A 707 26.62 14.62 -9.43
C MET A 707 26.21 14.86 -10.90
N ASN A 708 25.16 14.16 -11.36
CA ASN A 708 24.56 14.30 -12.70
C ASN A 708 23.58 15.48 -12.83
N LYS A 709 23.38 16.27 -11.76
CA LYS A 709 22.48 17.44 -11.70
C LYS A 709 20.99 17.13 -11.94
N GLU A 710 20.57 15.89 -11.69
CA GLU A 710 19.15 15.53 -11.64
C GLU A 710 18.48 16.05 -10.35
N LEU A 711 19.25 16.09 -9.27
CA LEU A 711 18.87 16.53 -7.93
C LEU A 711 19.72 17.76 -7.52
N GLU A 712 19.08 18.83 -7.08
CA GLU A 712 19.75 20.04 -6.59
C GLU A 712 19.78 20.04 -5.05
N LEU A 713 20.96 19.98 -4.42
CA LEU A 713 21.09 19.91 -2.95
C LEU A 713 21.31 21.28 -2.31
N GLU A 714 21.91 22.22 -3.04
CA GLU A 714 22.24 23.57 -2.59
C GLU A 714 21.01 24.31 -2.05
N LYS A 715 19.84 24.11 -2.68
CA LYS A 715 18.58 24.74 -2.26
C LYS A 715 18.03 24.24 -0.91
N PHE A 716 18.46 23.06 -0.43
CA PHE A 716 18.17 22.60 0.93
C PHE A 716 19.11 23.20 1.99
N ILE A 717 20.29 23.68 1.59
CA ILE A 717 21.33 24.16 2.49
C ILE A 717 21.15 25.67 2.68
N THR A 718 20.60 26.04 3.83
CA THR A 718 20.24 27.42 4.15
C THR A 718 21.29 28.13 5.01
N HIS A 719 22.08 27.37 5.78
CA HIS A 719 23.04 27.90 6.74
C HIS A 719 24.30 27.02 6.78
N GLU A 720 25.43 27.60 7.15
CA GLU A 720 26.67 26.90 7.48
C GLU A 720 27.28 27.52 8.75
N VAL A 721 27.82 26.69 9.65
CA VAL A 721 28.51 27.08 10.89
C VAL A 721 29.76 26.23 11.10
N SER A 722 30.69 26.70 11.93
CA SER A 722 31.80 25.85 12.42
C SER A 722 31.30 24.86 13.47
N PHE A 723 32.06 23.81 13.74
CA PHE A 723 31.74 22.84 14.78
C PHE A 723 31.77 23.48 16.18
N SER A 724 32.69 24.41 16.38
CA SER A 724 32.73 25.31 17.54
C SER A 724 31.47 26.17 17.73
N GLU A 725 30.68 26.42 16.68
CA GLU A 725 29.39 27.14 16.75
C GLU A 725 28.15 26.23 16.83
N ILE A 726 28.27 24.90 16.96
CA ILE A 726 27.17 23.93 16.74
C ILE A 726 25.82 24.26 17.42
N ASN A 727 25.80 24.86 18.62
CA ASN A 727 24.57 25.27 19.30
C ASN A 727 23.72 26.28 18.49
N LYS A 728 24.37 27.13 17.67
CA LYS A 728 23.73 28.06 16.73
C LYS A 728 22.87 27.35 15.70
N ALA A 729 23.23 26.11 15.31
CA ALA A 729 22.40 25.28 14.43
C ALA A 729 21.09 24.84 15.12
N PHE A 730 21.14 24.56 16.43
CA PHE A 730 19.94 24.27 17.23
C PHE A 730 19.06 25.51 17.36
N ASP A 731 19.64 26.69 17.66
CA ASP A 731 18.89 27.95 17.71
C ASP A 731 18.16 28.25 16.40
N LEU A 732 18.84 28.11 15.26
CA LEU A 732 18.25 28.29 13.93
C LEU A 732 17.09 27.31 13.70
N MET A 733 17.28 26.03 14.02
CA MET A 733 16.24 25.01 13.84
C MET A 733 15.03 25.24 14.75
N LEU A 734 15.23 25.61 16.02
CA LEU A 734 14.17 25.87 17.00
C LEU A 734 13.32 27.10 16.64
N LYS A 735 13.92 28.12 16.01
CA LYS A 735 13.19 29.28 15.44
C LYS A 735 12.48 28.97 14.12
N GLY A 736 12.80 27.84 13.48
CA GLY A 736 12.35 27.52 12.12
C GLY A 736 13.09 28.30 11.02
N GLU A 737 14.27 28.83 11.32
CA GLU A 737 15.12 29.60 10.40
C GLU A 737 15.92 28.64 9.50
N GLY A 738 15.31 28.28 8.36
CA GLY A 738 15.95 27.50 7.30
C GLY A 738 15.47 26.04 7.18
N LEU A 739 16.28 25.20 6.55
CA LEU A 739 15.98 23.79 6.22
C LEU A 739 17.08 22.82 6.68
N ARG A 740 18.33 23.15 6.35
CA ARG A 740 19.54 22.49 6.85
C ARG A 740 20.61 23.51 7.19
N CYS A 741 21.30 23.23 8.29
CA CYS A 741 22.53 23.90 8.68
C CYS A 741 23.66 22.88 8.56
N ILE A 742 24.63 23.16 7.70
CA ILE A 742 25.87 22.39 7.60
C ILE A 742 26.79 22.83 8.75
N ILE A 743 27.44 21.87 9.38
CA ILE A 743 28.38 22.03 10.47
C ILE A 743 29.71 21.49 9.94
N ARG A 744 30.64 22.41 9.66
CA ARG A 744 32.00 22.10 9.19
C ARG A 744 32.88 21.76 10.39
N MET A 745 33.56 20.61 10.37
CA MET A 745 34.54 20.28 11.40
C MET A 745 35.70 21.28 11.34
N ASP A 746 36.14 21.74 12.52
CA ASP A 746 37.31 22.63 12.62
C ASP A 746 38.56 21.86 12.13
N ALA A 747 39.45 22.54 11.40
CA ALA A 747 40.51 21.91 10.59
C ALA A 747 41.76 21.46 11.39
#